data_AF-A0AAJ6TDB6-F1
#
_entry.id   AF-A0AAJ6TDB6-F1
#
_cell.length_a   1.000
_cell.length_b   1.000
_cell.length_c   1.000
_cell.angle_alpha   90.00
_cell.angle_beta   90.00
_cell.angle_gamma   90.00
#
_symmetry.space_group_name_H-M   'P 1'
#
loop_
_entity.id
_entity.type
_entity.pdbx_description
1 polymer ?
#
loop_
_entity_poly.entity_id
_entity_poly.type
_entity_poly.pdbx_seq_one_letter_code
_entity_poly.pdbx_strand_id
1 'polypeptide(L)'
;MGSRNNNNNVINRKDYILLKDFRMEIEVENEKDLSLSFWVYLIDSSTTTFPATIIKQVYPDITSNAPFLVLNDKIITLFPLLHAHKETTNSSNSTSMEIKRPLENWIHVGFEVLTDIFRLHINGEIVSEQPQSSSLDKNWNSNGLRKIALVGSCADDGLQGYVYHAEVLPLSLSIKDHYVKDPPLWLSIDLSSTSEIDEDNDGIWNIVGGKASCRRIFSLDVVLLNAMSQAINKELEIVASLVYADNGLPVEKTFDDEDPLLTSCDGVEFSNYDRPGKLLHGRASLKLKISQLSSKCDNRLFRVKLEIPKFIGYHFLEAFSHPIRCISRSRNPRTSLTWKRPTSVAEPFNKSQSFGLYNGSIELQHNSIHEIRPSPSSKRIKLGQQKTSTMEKPDVECNSDAWITTQVENAPRIPLDRGAENVEEADNSPSVSDSIEERLSDINITSSSSYSISDVTIFKYCLGGLTDRALLLKEVATSASEEELFRLADEVSLYSGCSHHRRQIVIAKRLIEEGTKVWNSISQNNRLIHWENVIFEIEEQFMRITCSSTRSLTEKDFELLRRIAGCREYMAQENFEKIWRWLYPVAFTLASDPINTIWNSTSPKWIEGFITKEEAELSLQGLRGLQEPGTFVLRFPTSRSWPHPDAGSLIVTYVGSDYSVHHRLLSLDYIYSCEERGMNLKSLEHMLLAEPELSRLGRQDICY
;
A
#
# COMPACT_ATOMS: atom_id res chain seq x y z
N MET A 1 9.76 -45.89 -3.84
CA MET A 1 8.60 -45.43 -4.64
C MET A 1 7.49 -45.06 -3.68
N GLY A 2 6.86 -43.91 -3.88
CA GLY A 2 5.86 -43.35 -2.96
C GLY A 2 5.66 -41.88 -3.32
N SER A 3 4.78 -41.62 -4.29
CA SER A 3 4.59 -40.29 -4.85
C SER A 3 4.03 -39.35 -3.77
N ARG A 4 4.78 -38.31 -3.39
CA ARG A 4 4.19 -37.17 -2.67
C ARG A 4 3.20 -36.50 -3.63
N ASN A 5 1.93 -36.43 -3.24
CA ASN A 5 0.89 -35.75 -4.01
C ASN A 5 1.21 -34.25 -4.11
N ASN A 6 1.60 -33.79 -5.29
CA ASN A 6 1.74 -32.36 -5.62
C ASN A 6 0.38 -31.64 -5.83
N ASN A 7 -0.73 -32.19 -5.32
CA ASN A 7 -2.09 -31.72 -5.63
C ASN A 7 -2.59 -30.58 -4.73
N ASN A 8 -1.90 -30.22 -3.65
CA ASN A 8 -2.40 -29.26 -2.66
C ASN A 8 -2.53 -27.80 -3.18
N ASN A 9 -1.96 -27.47 -4.34
CA ASN A 9 -1.99 -26.12 -4.91
C ASN A 9 -3.16 -25.86 -5.88
N VAL A 10 -4.04 -26.83 -6.13
CA VAL A 10 -5.15 -26.68 -7.08
C VAL A 10 -6.48 -26.49 -6.34
N ILE A 11 -7.11 -25.32 -6.53
CA ILE A 11 -8.54 -25.15 -6.19
C ILE A 11 -9.36 -25.80 -7.30
N ASN A 12 -10.22 -26.75 -6.96
CA ASN A 12 -11.07 -27.43 -7.94
C ASN A 12 -12.44 -26.74 -8.01
N ARG A 13 -12.80 -26.20 -9.19
CA ARG A 13 -14.10 -25.54 -9.42
C ARG A 13 -15.31 -26.43 -9.08
N LYS A 14 -15.16 -27.76 -9.19
CA LYS A 14 -16.27 -28.70 -8.95
C LYS A 14 -16.69 -28.80 -7.49
N ASP A 15 -15.85 -28.34 -6.57
CA ASP A 15 -16.14 -28.37 -5.13
C ASP A 15 -17.16 -27.28 -4.75
N TYR A 16 -17.28 -26.25 -5.59
CA TYR A 16 -18.21 -25.12 -5.45
C TYR A 16 -19.39 -25.29 -6.41
N ILE A 17 -20.46 -25.92 -5.92
CA ILE A 17 -21.66 -26.25 -6.68
C ILE A 17 -22.61 -25.04 -6.69
N LEU A 18 -23.11 -24.63 -7.85
CA LEU A 18 -24.15 -23.59 -7.94
C LEU A 18 -25.44 -24.08 -7.28
N LEU A 19 -26.13 -23.23 -6.51
CA LEU A 19 -27.31 -23.63 -5.74
C LEU A 19 -28.39 -24.29 -6.61
N LYS A 20 -28.67 -23.74 -7.79
CA LYS A 20 -29.62 -24.31 -8.77
C LYS A 20 -29.25 -25.70 -9.31
N ASP A 21 -27.97 -26.06 -9.26
CA ASP A 21 -27.41 -27.32 -9.76
C ASP A 21 -27.13 -28.29 -8.59
N PHE A 22 -27.35 -27.86 -7.34
CA PHE A 22 -27.17 -28.68 -6.15
C PHE A 22 -28.25 -29.74 -6.04
N ARG A 23 -27.84 -31.01 -6.06
CA ARG A 23 -28.69 -32.17 -5.80
C ARG A 23 -27.90 -33.24 -5.04
N MET A 24 -28.43 -33.67 -3.90
CA MET A 24 -27.84 -34.69 -3.04
C MET A 24 -28.91 -35.71 -2.65
N GLU A 25 -28.64 -37.00 -2.89
CA GLU A 25 -29.53 -38.09 -2.47
C GLU A 25 -29.12 -38.60 -1.09
N ILE A 26 -30.09 -38.66 -0.18
CA ILE A 26 -29.94 -39.23 1.17
C ILE A 26 -30.81 -40.50 1.21
N GLU A 27 -30.20 -41.65 1.48
CA GLU A 27 -30.92 -42.89 1.72
C GLU A 27 -31.20 -43.02 3.22
N VAL A 28 -32.46 -42.79 3.62
CA VAL A 28 -32.87 -42.97 5.01
C VAL A 28 -33.33 -44.41 5.19
N GLU A 29 -32.45 -45.25 5.73
CA GLU A 29 -32.86 -46.51 6.35
C GLU A 29 -33.68 -46.23 7.62
N ASN A 30 -34.69 -47.06 7.87
CA ASN A 30 -35.63 -46.93 8.99
C ASN A 30 -34.94 -46.55 10.32
N GLU A 31 -35.32 -45.39 10.85
CA GLU A 31 -35.02 -44.93 12.23
C GLU A 31 -33.53 -45.03 12.64
N LYS A 32 -32.62 -44.60 11.76
CA LYS A 32 -31.21 -44.42 12.09
C LYS A 32 -30.81 -42.95 12.16
N ASP A 33 -29.91 -42.66 13.09
CA ASP A 33 -29.31 -41.34 13.27
C ASP A 33 -28.62 -40.87 11.97
N LEU A 34 -28.75 -39.58 11.64
CA LEU A 34 -28.22 -38.96 10.43
C LEU A 34 -27.44 -37.71 10.80
N SER A 35 -26.24 -37.54 10.25
CA SER A 35 -25.50 -36.28 10.31
C SER A 35 -25.24 -35.76 8.90
N LEU A 36 -25.44 -34.46 8.69
CA LEU A 36 -25.28 -33.78 7.41
C LEU A 36 -24.58 -32.45 7.63
N SER A 37 -23.61 -32.11 6.78
CA SER A 37 -22.90 -30.83 6.82
C SER A 37 -22.64 -30.29 5.42
N PHE A 38 -22.75 -28.97 5.28
CA PHE A 38 -22.41 -28.25 4.04
C PHE A 38 -22.18 -26.77 4.34
N TRP A 39 -21.43 -26.11 3.45
CA TRP A 39 -21.29 -24.66 3.45
C TRP A 39 -22.21 -24.03 2.41
N VAL A 40 -22.81 -22.89 2.73
CA VAL A 40 -23.64 -22.08 1.81
C VAL A 40 -23.07 -20.67 1.70
N TYR A 41 -23.03 -20.14 0.48
CA TYR A 41 -22.84 -18.72 0.19
C TYR A 41 -24.06 -18.20 -0.57
N LEU A 42 -24.64 -17.09 -0.12
CA LEU A 42 -25.79 -16.46 -0.78
C LEU A 42 -25.39 -15.10 -1.35
N ILE A 43 -25.72 -14.86 -2.61
CA ILE A 43 -25.45 -13.58 -3.29
C ILE A 43 -26.55 -12.59 -2.90
N ASP A 44 -26.18 -11.37 -2.49
CA ASP A 44 -27.17 -10.31 -2.31
C ASP A 44 -27.72 -9.87 -3.67
N SER A 45 -29.03 -10.02 -3.86
CA SER A 45 -29.73 -9.57 -5.06
C SER A 45 -30.99 -8.81 -4.67
N SER A 46 -31.14 -7.62 -5.26
CA SER A 46 -32.34 -6.78 -5.18
C SER A 46 -33.64 -7.46 -5.63
N THR A 47 -33.56 -8.62 -6.29
CA THR A 47 -34.71 -9.44 -6.70
C THR A 47 -35.14 -10.50 -5.68
N THR A 48 -34.41 -10.66 -4.57
CA THR A 48 -34.67 -11.72 -3.59
C THR A 48 -35.90 -11.38 -2.75
N THR A 49 -36.99 -12.13 -2.91
CA THR A 49 -38.19 -11.99 -2.07
C THR A 49 -38.15 -12.99 -0.91
N PHE A 50 -38.21 -12.48 0.33
CA PHE A 50 -38.33 -13.33 1.52
C PHE A 50 -39.80 -13.67 1.82
N PRO A 51 -40.13 -14.90 2.29
CA PRO A 51 -39.22 -15.99 2.65
C PRO A 51 -38.66 -16.74 1.42
N ALA A 52 -37.34 -16.93 1.37
CA ALA A 52 -36.65 -17.58 0.26
C ALA A 52 -36.21 -19.00 0.67
N THR A 53 -36.66 -20.04 -0.04
CA THR A 53 -36.23 -21.42 0.25
C THR A 53 -34.87 -21.67 -0.40
N ILE A 54 -33.84 -21.92 0.41
CA ILE A 54 -32.48 -22.21 -0.06
C ILE A 54 -32.38 -23.64 -0.59
N ILE A 55 -32.93 -24.61 0.15
CA ILE A 55 -32.92 -26.05 -0.19
C ILE A 55 -34.32 -26.61 0.02
N LYS A 56 -34.79 -27.41 -0.95
CA LYS A 56 -36.07 -28.12 -0.98
C LYS A 56 -35.82 -29.62 -0.82
N GLN A 57 -36.69 -30.30 -0.08
CA GLN A 57 -36.79 -31.76 0.01
C GLN A 57 -37.70 -32.25 -1.10
N VAL A 58 -37.20 -33.13 -1.97
CA VAL A 58 -37.93 -33.74 -3.07
C VAL A 58 -38.02 -35.25 -2.83
N TYR A 59 -39.24 -35.78 -2.89
CA TYR A 59 -39.52 -37.20 -2.67
C TYR A 59 -39.83 -37.88 -4.02
N PRO A 60 -39.17 -39.00 -4.38
CA PRO A 60 -39.44 -39.70 -5.64
C PRO A 60 -40.90 -40.14 -5.81
N ASP A 61 -41.54 -40.49 -4.69
CA ASP A 61 -42.87 -41.11 -4.66
C ASP A 61 -44.02 -40.10 -4.47
N ILE A 62 -43.72 -38.80 -4.27
CA ILE A 62 -44.71 -37.76 -3.94
C ILE A 62 -44.39 -36.50 -4.74
N THR A 63 -45.35 -35.99 -5.51
CA THR A 63 -45.22 -34.76 -6.33
C THR A 63 -45.19 -33.46 -5.52
N SER A 64 -44.81 -33.49 -4.25
CA SER A 64 -44.77 -32.31 -3.38
C SER A 64 -43.39 -32.09 -2.79
N ASN A 65 -42.97 -30.83 -2.84
CA ASN A 65 -41.67 -30.39 -2.35
C ASN A 65 -41.86 -29.68 -1.01
N ALA A 66 -41.15 -30.15 0.03
CA ALA A 66 -41.12 -29.46 1.32
C ALA A 66 -39.88 -28.54 1.39
N PRO A 67 -39.90 -27.43 2.14
CA PRO A 67 -38.67 -26.72 2.47
C PRO A 67 -37.75 -27.60 3.34
N PHE A 68 -36.44 -27.46 3.17
CA PHE A 68 -35.42 -27.97 4.11
C PHE A 68 -34.77 -26.80 4.86
N LEU A 69 -34.29 -25.81 4.10
CA LEU A 69 -33.59 -24.65 4.62
C LEU A 69 -34.20 -23.39 4.00
N VAL A 70 -34.66 -22.45 4.82
CA VAL A 70 -35.34 -21.22 4.39
C VAL A 70 -34.71 -20.00 5.06
N LEU A 71 -34.52 -18.92 4.29
CA LEU A 71 -34.08 -17.63 4.76
C LEU A 71 -35.25 -16.64 4.82
N ASN A 72 -35.49 -16.08 6.01
CA ASN A 72 -36.51 -15.07 6.28
C ASN A 72 -35.81 -13.76 6.70
N ASP A 73 -35.40 -12.92 5.73
CA ASP A 73 -34.59 -11.68 5.91
C ASP A 73 -33.24 -11.95 6.61
N LYS A 74 -33.27 -12.18 7.93
CA LYS A 74 -32.10 -12.47 8.78
C LYS A 74 -32.18 -13.82 9.48
N ILE A 75 -33.32 -14.51 9.44
CA ILE A 75 -33.53 -15.76 10.18
C ILE A 75 -33.38 -16.94 9.22
N ILE A 76 -32.41 -17.82 9.49
CA ILE A 76 -32.33 -19.13 8.82
C ILE A 76 -33.18 -20.11 9.63
N THR A 77 -34.15 -20.73 8.96
CA THR A 77 -35.04 -21.74 9.52
C THR A 77 -34.75 -23.08 8.87
N LEU A 78 -34.47 -24.10 9.68
CA LEU A 78 -34.37 -25.48 9.26
C LEU A 78 -35.71 -26.20 9.54
N PHE A 79 -36.15 -26.97 8.55
CA PHE A 79 -37.30 -27.85 8.64
C PHE A 79 -36.81 -29.30 8.71
N PRO A 80 -37.31 -30.11 9.65
CA PRO A 80 -36.89 -31.51 9.76
C PRO A 80 -37.13 -32.29 8.46
N LEU A 81 -36.32 -33.32 8.26
CA LEU A 81 -36.60 -34.31 7.23
C LEU A 81 -37.91 -35.05 7.57
N LEU A 82 -38.71 -35.37 6.55
CA LEU A 82 -39.90 -36.25 6.62
C LEU A 82 -41.16 -35.68 7.31
N HIS A 83 -41.32 -34.36 7.45
CA HIS A 83 -42.62 -33.81 7.88
C HIS A 83 -43.71 -34.05 6.83
N ALA A 84 -44.74 -34.81 7.24
CA ALA A 84 -45.92 -35.05 6.43
C ALA A 84 -46.61 -33.73 6.05
N HIS A 85 -46.95 -33.54 4.78
CA HIS A 85 -47.96 -32.57 4.39
C HIS A 85 -49.32 -33.00 4.96
N LYS A 86 -49.65 -32.49 6.15
CA LYS A 86 -51.02 -32.07 6.41
C LYS A 86 -51.10 -30.59 6.04
N GLU A 87 -51.86 -30.30 5.00
CA GLU A 87 -52.53 -29.01 4.93
C GLU A 87 -53.30 -28.80 6.25
N THR A 88 -53.32 -27.56 6.74
CA THR A 88 -53.91 -27.10 8.02
C THR A 88 -53.05 -27.19 9.30
N THR A 89 -52.71 -25.98 9.78
CA THR A 89 -52.48 -25.55 11.18
C THR A 89 -51.26 -26.02 11.98
N ASN A 90 -50.53 -25.00 12.45
CA ASN A 90 -49.57 -24.95 13.56
C ASN A 90 -48.15 -25.52 13.35
N SER A 91 -47.25 -24.59 13.03
CA SER A 91 -45.79 -24.72 13.16
C SER A 91 -45.37 -25.00 14.61
N SER A 92 -44.99 -26.24 14.92
CA SER A 92 -44.46 -26.61 16.25
C SER A 92 -43.05 -27.21 16.26
N ASN A 93 -42.53 -27.68 15.12
CA ASN A 93 -41.30 -28.51 15.06
C ASN A 93 -40.21 -27.94 14.13
N SER A 94 -40.25 -26.65 13.79
CA SER A 94 -39.17 -25.98 13.01
C SER A 94 -38.14 -25.38 13.96
N THR A 95 -36.85 -25.58 13.69
CA THR A 95 -35.75 -24.93 14.42
C THR A 95 -35.27 -23.71 13.62
N SER A 96 -35.11 -22.56 14.28
CA SER A 96 -34.80 -21.28 13.63
C SER A 96 -33.76 -20.50 14.41
N MET A 97 -32.89 -19.79 13.70
CA MET A 97 -31.88 -18.90 14.29
C MET A 97 -31.80 -17.58 13.54
N GLU A 98 -31.71 -16.48 14.29
CA GLU A 98 -31.40 -15.17 13.73
C GLU A 98 -29.89 -15.04 13.50
N ILE A 99 -29.50 -14.80 12.24
CA ILE A 99 -28.12 -14.63 11.80
C ILE A 99 -27.94 -13.19 11.31
N LYS A 100 -26.94 -12.50 11.84
CA LYS A 100 -26.66 -11.11 11.48
C LYS A 100 -25.99 -11.05 10.09
N ARG A 101 -26.80 -10.75 9.06
CA ARG A 101 -26.41 -10.62 7.63
C ARG A 101 -25.86 -11.92 7.02
N PRO A 102 -26.73 -12.87 6.63
CA PRO A 102 -26.33 -14.12 6.01
C PRO A 102 -25.94 -14.01 4.52
N LEU A 103 -26.15 -12.84 3.89
CA LEU A 103 -25.77 -12.58 2.50
C LEU A 103 -24.29 -12.21 2.39
N GLU A 104 -23.70 -12.49 1.24
CA GLU A 104 -22.29 -12.26 0.87
C GLU A 104 -21.25 -12.91 1.80
N ASN A 105 -21.66 -13.84 2.66
CA ASN A 105 -20.80 -14.55 3.61
C ASN A 105 -20.97 -16.07 3.49
N TRP A 106 -19.92 -16.82 3.82
CA TRP A 106 -19.97 -18.27 3.97
C TRP A 106 -20.59 -18.64 5.33
N ILE A 107 -21.58 -19.54 5.31
CA ILE A 107 -22.23 -20.09 6.50
C ILE A 107 -22.11 -21.61 6.44
N HIS A 108 -21.57 -22.22 7.49
CA HIS A 108 -21.64 -23.67 7.64
C HIS A 108 -22.97 -24.06 8.29
N VAL A 109 -23.72 -24.94 7.63
CA VAL A 109 -24.97 -25.50 8.12
C VAL A 109 -24.74 -26.99 8.38
N GLY A 110 -24.86 -27.37 9.64
CA GLY A 110 -24.84 -28.77 10.08
C GLY A 110 -26.18 -29.18 10.66
N PHE A 111 -26.60 -30.41 10.38
CA PHE A 111 -27.83 -31.00 10.87
C PHE A 111 -27.58 -32.40 11.40
N GLU A 112 -27.99 -32.65 12.64
CA GLU A 112 -27.88 -33.92 13.33
C GLU A 112 -29.29 -34.38 13.74
N VAL A 113 -29.66 -35.59 13.30
CA VAL A 113 -30.77 -36.37 13.84
C VAL A 113 -30.16 -37.49 14.67
N LEU A 114 -30.41 -37.49 15.96
CA LEU A 114 -30.14 -38.59 16.87
C LEU A 114 -31.48 -39.16 17.32
N THR A 115 -31.49 -40.42 17.79
CA THR A 115 -32.68 -41.25 18.07
C THR A 115 -33.81 -40.53 18.83
N ASP A 116 -33.48 -39.59 19.73
CA ASP A 116 -34.44 -38.78 20.49
C ASP A 116 -34.25 -37.25 20.34
N ILE A 117 -33.33 -36.77 19.49
CA ILE A 117 -32.87 -35.35 19.49
C ILE A 117 -32.53 -34.85 18.08
N PHE A 118 -33.09 -33.69 17.70
CA PHE A 118 -32.65 -32.89 16.55
C PHE A 118 -31.68 -31.79 16.99
N ARG A 119 -30.56 -31.64 16.30
CA ARG A 119 -29.58 -30.55 16.49
C ARG A 119 -29.33 -29.79 15.19
N LEU A 120 -29.50 -28.47 15.25
CA LEU A 120 -29.03 -27.54 14.23
C LEU A 120 -27.69 -26.97 14.69
N HIS A 121 -26.67 -27.13 13.86
CA HIS A 121 -25.37 -26.51 14.02
C HIS A 121 -25.21 -25.39 13.00
N ILE A 122 -24.78 -24.21 13.44
CA ILE A 122 -24.35 -23.13 12.53
C ILE A 122 -22.91 -22.80 12.90
N ASN A 123 -22.01 -22.73 11.91
CA ASN A 123 -20.60 -22.38 12.12
C ASN A 123 -19.91 -23.24 13.21
N GLY A 124 -20.29 -24.53 13.28
CA GLY A 124 -19.73 -25.51 14.22
C GLY A 124 -20.25 -25.41 15.66
N GLU A 125 -21.21 -24.52 15.94
CA GLU A 125 -21.86 -24.37 17.25
C GLU A 125 -23.29 -24.93 17.22
N ILE A 126 -23.69 -25.64 18.27
CA ILE A 126 -25.08 -26.09 18.45
C ILE A 126 -25.94 -24.87 18.77
N VAL A 127 -26.80 -24.53 17.82
CA VAL A 127 -27.65 -23.33 17.85
C VAL A 127 -29.07 -23.64 18.29
N SER A 128 -29.57 -24.85 18.00
CA SER A 128 -30.87 -25.30 18.44
C SER A 128 -30.84 -26.81 18.69
N GLU A 129 -31.42 -27.23 19.80
CA GLU A 129 -31.61 -28.63 20.18
C GLU A 129 -33.08 -28.83 20.54
N GLN A 130 -33.77 -29.74 19.86
CA GLN A 130 -35.16 -30.10 20.16
C GLN A 130 -35.29 -31.62 20.39
N PRO A 131 -35.95 -32.05 21.47
CA PRO A 131 -36.28 -33.46 21.65
C PRO A 131 -37.31 -33.88 20.60
N GLN A 132 -37.09 -35.05 20.01
CA GLN A 132 -38.01 -35.69 19.06
C GLN A 132 -39.30 -36.08 19.79
N SER A 133 -40.33 -35.25 19.67
CA SER A 133 -41.64 -35.57 20.24
C SER A 133 -42.20 -36.84 19.58
N SER A 134 -42.53 -37.84 20.40
CA SER A 134 -42.87 -39.21 20.00
C SER A 134 -44.29 -39.34 19.42
N SER A 135 -44.55 -38.62 18.33
CA SER A 135 -45.77 -38.74 17.51
C SER A 135 -45.48 -39.00 16.04
N LEU A 136 -44.49 -39.87 15.76
CA LEU A 136 -44.50 -40.58 14.49
C LEU A 136 -45.75 -41.48 14.48
N ASP A 137 -46.76 -41.10 13.70
CA ASP A 137 -48.03 -41.81 13.60
C ASP A 137 -47.75 -43.27 13.21
N LYS A 138 -48.19 -44.24 14.04
CA LYS A 138 -47.87 -45.69 13.93
C LYS A 138 -48.41 -46.39 12.66
N ASN A 139 -48.86 -45.63 11.67
CA ASN A 139 -49.40 -46.10 10.40
C ASN A 139 -48.36 -46.13 9.26
N TRP A 140 -47.10 -45.79 9.51
CA TRP A 140 -46.03 -45.75 8.49
C TRP A 140 -45.40 -47.13 8.20
N ASN A 141 -46.24 -48.17 8.11
CA ASN A 141 -45.83 -49.49 7.63
C ASN A 141 -45.65 -49.49 6.10
N SER A 142 -44.53 -48.94 5.63
CA SER A 142 -44.04 -49.15 4.26
C SER A 142 -42.59 -49.63 4.30
N ASN A 143 -42.38 -50.93 4.12
CA ASN A 143 -41.05 -51.55 4.03
C ASN A 143 -40.30 -51.08 2.77
N GLY A 144 -39.58 -49.96 2.85
CA GLY A 144 -38.73 -49.50 1.76
C GLY A 144 -37.79 -48.38 2.20
N LEU A 145 -36.54 -48.44 1.72
CA LEU A 145 -35.61 -47.30 1.78
C LEU A 145 -36.26 -46.09 1.10
N ARG A 146 -36.54 -45.03 1.87
CA ARG A 146 -36.97 -43.76 1.27
C ARG A 146 -35.74 -42.94 0.92
N LYS A 147 -35.50 -42.79 -0.38
CA LYS A 147 -34.55 -41.81 -0.88
C LYS A 147 -35.16 -40.43 -0.80
N ILE A 148 -34.47 -39.49 -0.17
CA ILE A 148 -34.84 -38.06 -0.15
C ILE A 148 -33.79 -37.33 -0.98
N ALA A 149 -34.20 -36.54 -1.96
CA ALA A 149 -33.30 -35.66 -2.68
C ALA A 149 -33.37 -34.26 -2.07
N LEU A 150 -32.25 -33.76 -1.53
CA LEU A 150 -32.09 -32.34 -1.22
C LEU A 150 -31.67 -31.63 -2.50
N VAL A 151 -32.47 -30.65 -2.93
CA VAL A 151 -32.28 -29.89 -4.17
C VAL A 151 -32.24 -28.41 -3.84
N GLY A 152 -31.26 -27.68 -4.37
CA GLY A 152 -31.17 -26.23 -4.13
C GLY A 152 -32.24 -25.42 -4.86
N SER A 153 -32.40 -24.16 -4.45
CA SER A 153 -33.33 -23.21 -5.05
C SER A 153 -33.10 -23.02 -6.55
N CYS A 154 -34.17 -22.93 -7.34
CA CYS A 154 -34.04 -22.65 -8.76
C CYS A 154 -33.90 -21.14 -8.99
N ALA A 155 -33.33 -20.73 -10.12
CA ALA A 155 -33.14 -19.31 -10.44
C ALA A 155 -34.46 -18.52 -10.50
N ASP A 156 -35.58 -19.18 -10.79
CA ASP A 156 -36.93 -18.61 -10.81
C ASP A 156 -37.43 -18.18 -9.42
N ASP A 157 -36.88 -18.76 -8.33
CA ASP A 157 -37.16 -18.36 -6.95
C ASP A 157 -36.37 -17.08 -6.53
N GLY A 158 -35.60 -16.47 -7.45
CA GLY A 158 -34.87 -15.21 -7.27
C GLY A 158 -33.58 -15.28 -6.43
N LEU A 159 -33.36 -16.37 -5.69
CA LEU A 159 -32.20 -16.59 -4.84
C LEU A 159 -31.05 -17.26 -5.61
N GLN A 160 -29.85 -16.68 -5.54
CA GLN A 160 -28.63 -17.25 -6.13
C GLN A 160 -27.53 -17.46 -5.08
N GLY A 161 -26.68 -18.46 -5.30
CA GLY A 161 -25.65 -18.84 -4.34
C GLY A 161 -24.88 -20.09 -4.72
N TYR A 162 -24.05 -20.56 -3.80
CA TYR A 162 -23.21 -21.74 -3.92
C TYR A 162 -23.31 -22.63 -2.70
N VAL A 163 -23.12 -23.94 -2.91
CA VAL A 163 -22.96 -24.96 -1.88
C VAL A 163 -21.56 -25.57 -2.02
N TYR A 164 -20.86 -25.75 -0.90
CA TYR A 164 -19.51 -26.31 -0.86
C TYR A 164 -19.39 -27.40 0.21
N HIS A 165 -18.60 -28.45 -0.10
CA HIS A 165 -18.33 -29.63 0.74
C HIS A 165 -19.59 -30.20 1.43
N ALA A 166 -20.61 -30.56 0.63
CA ALA A 166 -21.81 -31.20 1.14
C ALA A 166 -21.61 -32.71 1.32
N GLU A 167 -21.62 -33.18 2.57
CA GLU A 167 -21.41 -34.58 2.93
C GLU A 167 -22.44 -35.06 3.96
N VAL A 168 -22.90 -36.30 3.80
CA VAL A 168 -23.57 -37.06 4.88
C VAL A 168 -22.49 -37.68 5.74
N LEU A 169 -22.37 -37.24 6.99
CA LEU A 169 -21.31 -37.65 7.89
C LEU A 169 -21.66 -38.97 8.61
N PRO A 170 -20.70 -39.91 8.70
CA PRO A 170 -20.76 -40.97 9.70
C PRO A 170 -20.84 -40.38 11.11
N LEU A 171 -21.70 -40.95 11.96
CA LEU A 171 -21.93 -40.52 13.36
C LEU A 171 -20.67 -40.54 14.25
N SER A 172 -19.61 -41.19 13.80
CA SER A 172 -18.29 -41.17 14.44
C SER A 172 -17.50 -39.86 14.22
N LEU A 173 -17.98 -38.98 13.33
CA LEU A 173 -17.38 -37.68 13.02
C LEU A 173 -18.30 -36.56 13.52
N SER A 174 -17.75 -35.66 14.34
CA SER A 174 -18.46 -34.48 14.81
C SER A 174 -18.62 -33.46 13.69
N ILE A 175 -19.81 -32.85 13.58
CA ILE A 175 -20.04 -31.68 12.70
C ILE A 175 -19.05 -30.55 13.01
N LYS A 176 -18.60 -30.41 14.27
CA LYS A 176 -17.61 -29.41 14.68
C LYS A 176 -16.20 -29.72 14.15
N ASP A 177 -15.84 -31.00 14.02
CA ASP A 177 -14.55 -31.40 13.43
C ASP A 177 -14.59 -31.26 11.91
N HIS A 178 -15.74 -31.54 11.28
CA HIS A 178 -15.95 -31.32 9.85
C HIS A 178 -15.99 -29.83 9.48
N TYR A 179 -16.57 -28.97 10.32
CA TYR A 179 -16.54 -27.51 10.14
C TYR A 179 -15.12 -26.94 9.97
N VAL A 180 -14.14 -27.48 10.70
CA VAL A 180 -12.73 -27.05 10.62
C VAL A 180 -12.00 -27.71 9.44
N LYS A 181 -12.57 -28.76 8.84
CA LYS A 181 -11.97 -29.57 7.78
C LYS A 181 -12.20 -28.92 6.39
N ASP A 182 -11.14 -28.33 5.85
CA ASP A 182 -11.08 -27.73 4.51
C ASP A 182 -12.17 -26.67 4.20
N PRO A 183 -12.33 -25.63 5.03
CA PRO A 183 -13.33 -24.57 4.84
C PRO A 183 -13.17 -23.82 3.51
N PRO A 184 -14.27 -23.34 2.90
CA PRO A 184 -14.26 -22.69 1.60
C PRO A 184 -13.43 -21.40 1.61
N LEU A 185 -12.93 -21.04 0.44
CA LEU A 185 -12.05 -19.90 0.24
C LEU A 185 -12.83 -18.64 -0.11
N TRP A 186 -12.24 -17.48 0.19
CA TRP A 186 -12.69 -16.17 -0.27
C TRP A 186 -11.51 -15.19 -0.41
N LEU A 187 -11.70 -14.16 -1.22
CA LEU A 187 -10.69 -13.12 -1.50
C LEU A 187 -11.05 -11.83 -0.74
N SER A 188 -10.07 -11.19 -0.12
CA SER A 188 -10.28 -9.93 0.61
C SER A 188 -9.14 -8.93 0.39
N ILE A 189 -9.46 -7.64 0.48
CA ILE A 189 -8.47 -6.55 0.47
C ILE A 189 -8.06 -6.26 1.92
N ASP A 190 -6.75 -6.22 2.19
CA ASP A 190 -6.22 -5.81 3.48
C ASP A 190 -6.19 -4.28 3.56
N LEU A 191 -7.26 -3.70 4.11
CA LEU A 191 -7.45 -2.27 4.29
C LEU A 191 -6.45 -1.62 5.27
N SER A 192 -5.65 -2.40 6.02
CA SER A 192 -4.56 -1.81 6.83
C SER A 192 -3.44 -1.22 5.95
N SER A 193 -3.28 -1.74 4.72
CA SER A 193 -2.30 -1.25 3.75
C SER A 193 -2.64 0.10 3.12
N THR A 194 -3.91 0.55 3.20
CA THR A 194 -4.41 1.66 2.36
C THR A 194 -4.19 3.05 2.96
N SER A 195 -3.33 3.17 3.98
CA SER A 195 -3.01 4.45 4.66
C SER A 195 -2.37 5.52 3.75
N GLU A 196 -1.86 5.15 2.58
CA GLU A 196 -1.34 6.06 1.55
C GLU A 196 -2.44 6.71 0.68
N ILE A 197 -3.70 6.26 0.79
CA ILE A 197 -4.84 6.72 0.00
C ILE A 197 -5.60 7.80 0.77
N ASP A 198 -5.77 8.98 0.16
CA ASP A 198 -6.49 10.08 0.79
C ASP A 198 -8.00 9.75 0.82
N GLU A 199 -8.61 9.69 2.00
CA GLU A 199 -10.05 9.42 2.19
C GLU A 199 -10.78 10.72 2.57
N ASP A 200 -11.88 11.04 1.86
CA ASP A 200 -12.75 12.17 2.21
C ASP A 200 -13.68 11.85 3.40
N ASN A 201 -14.28 12.89 3.99
CA ASN A 201 -15.26 12.76 5.09
C ASN A 201 -16.51 11.92 4.76
N ASP A 202 -16.72 11.55 3.49
CA ASP A 202 -17.81 10.68 3.00
C ASP A 202 -17.39 9.20 2.84
N GLY A 203 -16.16 8.83 3.21
CA GLY A 203 -15.63 7.47 3.09
C GLY A 203 -15.20 7.10 1.67
N ILE A 204 -14.98 8.10 0.81
CA ILE A 204 -14.62 7.91 -0.61
C ILE A 204 -13.14 8.20 -0.79
N TRP A 205 -12.45 7.30 -1.48
CA TRP A 205 -11.03 7.42 -1.81
C TRP A 205 -10.79 8.43 -2.93
N ASN A 206 -9.92 9.40 -2.70
CA ASN A 206 -9.46 10.38 -3.68
C ASN A 206 -8.16 9.92 -4.33
N ILE A 207 -8.26 9.40 -5.55
CA ILE A 207 -7.09 8.97 -6.32
C ILE A 207 -6.94 9.86 -7.55
N VAL A 208 -5.76 10.47 -7.69
CA VAL A 208 -5.43 11.31 -8.86
C VAL A 208 -5.03 10.40 -10.01
N GLY A 209 -5.97 10.15 -10.92
CA GLY A 209 -5.72 9.51 -12.22
C GLY A 209 -5.38 10.53 -13.31
N GLY A 210 -4.85 10.05 -14.43
CA GLY A 210 -4.50 10.91 -15.56
C GLY A 210 -3.39 10.35 -16.44
N LYS A 211 -2.73 11.26 -17.17
CA LYS A 211 -1.55 10.95 -17.99
C LYS A 211 -0.41 10.42 -17.12
N ALA A 212 0.51 9.68 -17.73
CA ALA A 212 1.65 9.04 -17.04
C ALA A 212 2.44 9.96 -16.09
N SER A 213 2.57 11.25 -16.40
CA SER A 213 3.28 12.25 -15.58
C SER A 213 2.51 12.77 -14.36
N CYS A 214 1.21 12.50 -14.22
CA CYS A 214 0.38 13.04 -13.14
C CYS A 214 -0.48 12.02 -12.39
N ARG A 215 -0.52 10.75 -12.83
CA ARG A 215 -1.21 9.66 -12.11
C ARG A 215 -0.45 9.24 -10.84
N ARG A 216 -1.13 9.23 -9.69
CA ARG A 216 -0.58 8.79 -8.39
C ARG A 216 -0.55 7.26 -8.33
N ILE A 217 0.52 6.73 -7.73
CA ILE A 217 0.65 5.32 -7.37
C ILE A 217 -0.05 5.11 -6.03
N PHE A 218 -0.79 4.01 -5.91
CA PHE A 218 -1.30 3.50 -4.65
C PHE A 218 -1.07 1.98 -4.60
N SER A 219 -0.97 1.44 -3.39
CA SER A 219 -0.80 0.00 -3.18
C SER A 219 -2.09 -0.59 -2.61
N LEU A 220 -2.50 -1.77 -3.08
CA LEU A 220 -3.54 -2.58 -2.46
C LEU A 220 -2.97 -3.95 -2.11
N ASP A 221 -2.98 -4.29 -0.83
CA ASP A 221 -2.66 -5.64 -0.39
C ASP A 221 -3.92 -6.52 -0.43
N VAL A 222 -3.76 -7.74 -0.91
CA VAL A 222 -4.84 -8.70 -1.13
C VAL A 222 -4.48 -10.02 -0.47
N VAL A 223 -5.44 -10.60 0.23
CA VAL A 223 -5.27 -11.83 1.00
C VAL A 223 -6.33 -12.85 0.61
N LEU A 224 -5.88 -14.08 0.34
CA LEU A 224 -6.73 -15.25 0.21
C LEU A 224 -6.98 -15.83 1.62
N LEU A 225 -8.24 -15.78 2.04
CA LEU A 225 -8.70 -16.27 3.32
C LEU A 225 -9.54 -17.54 3.14
N ASN A 226 -9.70 -18.33 4.20
CA ASN A 226 -10.82 -19.27 4.32
C ASN A 226 -12.00 -18.62 5.06
N ALA A 227 -13.15 -19.29 5.10
CA ALA A 227 -14.32 -18.86 5.85
C ALA A 227 -14.09 -18.74 7.38
N MET A 228 -12.96 -19.25 7.89
CA MET A 228 -12.48 -19.07 9.28
C MET A 228 -11.61 -17.82 9.46
N SER A 229 -11.51 -16.95 8.44
CA SER A 229 -10.64 -15.76 8.39
C SER A 229 -9.15 -16.04 8.57
N GLN A 230 -8.69 -17.25 8.26
CA GLN A 230 -7.28 -17.63 8.26
C GLN A 230 -6.69 -17.48 6.87
N ALA A 231 -5.46 -16.95 6.77
CA ALA A 231 -4.74 -16.82 5.51
C ALA A 231 -4.31 -18.19 4.97
N ILE A 232 -4.58 -18.43 3.68
CA ILE A 232 -4.34 -19.73 3.04
C ILE A 232 -3.12 -19.67 2.13
N ASN A 233 -2.11 -20.48 2.46
CA ASN A 233 -0.88 -20.63 1.67
C ASN A 233 -1.16 -21.38 0.35
N LYS A 234 -1.66 -20.67 -0.65
CA LYS A 234 -1.82 -21.13 -2.05
C LYS A 234 -1.29 -20.06 -3.01
N GLU A 235 -0.73 -20.51 -4.14
CA GLU A 235 -0.25 -19.62 -5.20
C GLU A 235 -1.29 -19.51 -6.33
N LEU A 236 -1.72 -18.28 -6.63
CA LEU A 236 -2.77 -18.00 -7.61
C LEU A 236 -2.47 -16.71 -8.38
N GLU A 237 -2.98 -16.62 -9.60
CA GLU A 237 -2.94 -15.40 -10.41
C GLU A 237 -4.15 -14.53 -10.09
N ILE A 238 -3.94 -13.23 -9.96
CA ILE A 238 -4.96 -12.23 -9.61
C ILE A 238 -4.89 -11.06 -10.60
N VAL A 239 -6.05 -10.56 -11.01
CA VAL A 239 -6.19 -9.39 -11.88
C VAL A 239 -7.02 -8.36 -11.15
N ALA A 240 -6.61 -7.09 -11.23
CA ALA A 240 -7.40 -5.95 -10.81
C ALA A 240 -7.88 -5.17 -12.04
N SER A 241 -9.15 -4.80 -12.06
CA SER A 241 -9.80 -3.96 -13.07
C SER A 241 -10.53 -2.78 -12.41
N LEU A 242 -10.85 -1.74 -13.19
CA LEU A 242 -11.67 -0.63 -12.73
C LEU A 242 -13.11 -0.83 -13.18
N VAL A 243 -14.05 -0.78 -12.24
CA VAL A 243 -15.50 -0.86 -12.48
C VAL A 243 -16.19 0.40 -11.96
N TYR A 244 -17.37 0.73 -12.48
CA TYR A 244 -18.19 1.78 -11.91
C TYR A 244 -18.89 1.31 -10.62
N ALA A 245 -18.94 2.16 -9.60
CA ALA A 245 -19.44 1.80 -8.27
C ALA A 245 -20.97 1.68 -8.17
N ASP A 246 -21.71 2.18 -9.17
CA ASP A 246 -23.18 2.23 -9.24
C ASP A 246 -23.79 1.00 -9.94
N ASN A 247 -23.12 0.45 -10.95
CA ASN A 247 -23.64 -0.65 -11.77
C ASN A 247 -22.65 -1.81 -12.01
N GLY A 248 -21.43 -1.74 -11.47
CA GLY A 248 -20.43 -2.80 -11.58
C GLY A 248 -19.85 -3.03 -12.98
N LEU A 249 -20.25 -2.24 -13.98
CA LEU A 249 -19.73 -2.41 -15.35
C LEU A 249 -18.25 -2.00 -15.42
N PRO A 250 -17.44 -2.67 -16.26
CA PRO A 250 -16.05 -2.28 -16.49
C PRO A 250 -15.97 -0.87 -17.09
N VAL A 251 -14.96 -0.12 -16.68
CA VAL A 251 -14.70 1.22 -17.24
C VAL A 251 -14.13 1.06 -18.65
N GLU A 252 -14.70 1.79 -19.62
CA GLU A 252 -14.23 1.79 -21.01
C GLU A 252 -12.78 2.32 -21.09
N LYS A 253 -11.95 1.68 -21.93
CA LYS A 253 -10.67 2.24 -22.37
C LYS A 253 -10.86 3.61 -23.04
N THR A 254 -9.82 4.44 -23.03
CA THR A 254 -9.82 5.71 -23.76
C THR A 254 -9.38 5.57 -25.21
N PHE A 255 -9.44 6.68 -25.96
CA PHE A 255 -9.05 6.74 -27.37
C PHE A 255 -7.60 6.32 -27.65
N ASP A 256 -6.74 6.35 -26.62
CA ASP A 256 -5.33 5.96 -26.71
C ASP A 256 -5.12 4.44 -26.48
N ASP A 257 -6.21 3.65 -26.35
CA ASP A 257 -6.26 2.19 -26.06
C ASP A 257 -5.54 1.75 -24.76
N GLU A 258 -5.17 2.71 -23.91
CA GLU A 258 -4.63 2.48 -22.57
C GLU A 258 -5.74 1.96 -21.62
N ASP A 259 -5.40 0.96 -20.80
CA ASP A 259 -6.33 0.39 -19.81
C ASP A 259 -6.66 1.40 -18.68
N PRO A 260 -7.89 1.38 -18.14
CA PRO A 260 -8.33 2.31 -17.08
C PRO A 260 -7.55 2.13 -15.76
N LEU A 261 -6.98 0.95 -15.53
CA LEU A 261 -6.17 0.59 -14.37
C LEU A 261 -4.92 -0.14 -14.82
N LEU A 262 -3.77 0.30 -14.34
CA LEU A 262 -2.45 -0.19 -14.73
C LEU A 262 -1.69 -0.69 -13.50
N THR A 263 -0.91 -1.75 -13.69
CA THR A 263 -0.01 -2.29 -12.66
C THR A 263 1.42 -1.81 -12.90
N SER A 264 2.08 -1.35 -11.85
CA SER A 264 3.42 -0.77 -11.89
C SER A 264 4.47 -1.70 -11.28
N CYS A 265 5.23 -2.41 -12.12
CA CYS A 265 6.35 -3.26 -11.69
C CYS A 265 7.69 -2.65 -12.16
N ASP A 266 8.64 -2.47 -11.25
CA ASP A 266 9.99 -1.97 -11.53
C ASP A 266 10.05 -0.62 -12.28
N GLY A 267 9.01 0.20 -12.11
CA GLY A 267 8.84 1.49 -12.78
C GLY A 267 8.16 1.42 -14.16
N VAL A 268 7.93 0.21 -14.68
CA VAL A 268 7.21 -0.03 -15.94
C VAL A 268 5.72 -0.28 -15.65
N GLU A 269 4.86 0.27 -16.50
CA GLU A 269 3.40 0.16 -16.41
C GLU A 269 2.91 -0.90 -17.39
N PHE A 270 2.02 -1.78 -16.93
CA PHE A 270 1.45 -2.88 -17.70
C PHE A 270 -0.08 -2.86 -17.57
N SER A 271 -0.78 -3.37 -18.59
CA SER A 271 -2.13 -3.87 -18.37
C SER A 271 -2.08 -4.99 -17.34
N ASN A 272 -3.06 -5.01 -16.44
CA ASN A 272 -3.16 -6.08 -15.45
C ASN A 272 -3.58 -7.42 -16.07
N TYR A 273 -4.14 -7.41 -17.29
CA TYR A 273 -4.40 -8.61 -18.09
C TYR A 273 -3.14 -9.12 -18.81
N ASP A 274 -2.23 -8.25 -19.23
CA ASP A 274 -0.95 -8.64 -19.85
C ASP A 274 0.00 -9.31 -18.85
N ARG A 275 -0.03 -8.83 -17.60
CA ARG A 275 0.83 -9.34 -16.52
C ARG A 275 0.03 -9.44 -15.20
N PRO A 276 -0.74 -10.52 -14.99
CA PRO A 276 -1.48 -10.71 -13.74
C PRO A 276 -0.54 -10.74 -12.54
N GLY A 277 -1.03 -10.18 -11.43
CA GLY A 277 -0.37 -10.31 -10.14
C GLY A 277 -0.34 -11.76 -9.66
N LYS A 278 0.58 -12.07 -8.74
CA LYS A 278 0.66 -13.40 -8.11
C LYS A 278 0.44 -13.27 -6.61
N LEU A 279 -0.58 -13.96 -6.12
CA LEU A 279 -0.72 -14.31 -4.71
C LEU A 279 0.39 -15.31 -4.39
N LEU A 280 1.35 -14.91 -3.55
CA LEU A 280 2.40 -15.76 -3.01
C LEU A 280 2.07 -16.02 -1.54
N HIS A 281 2.03 -17.28 -1.14
CA HIS A 281 1.57 -17.68 0.20
C HIS A 281 0.18 -17.11 0.56
N GLY A 282 -0.71 -16.97 -0.43
CA GLY A 282 -2.03 -16.36 -0.27
C GLY A 282 -2.04 -14.83 -0.12
N ARG A 283 -0.92 -14.13 -0.34
CA ARG A 283 -0.85 -12.66 -0.27
C ARG A 283 -0.24 -12.05 -1.53
N ALA A 284 -0.76 -10.89 -1.95
CA ALA A 284 -0.22 -10.09 -3.05
C ALA A 284 -0.26 -8.62 -2.67
N SER A 285 0.78 -7.86 -3.01
CA SER A 285 0.78 -6.40 -2.96
C SER A 285 0.77 -5.86 -4.37
N LEU A 286 -0.30 -5.15 -4.75
CA LEU A 286 -0.51 -4.65 -6.10
C LEU A 286 -0.31 -3.14 -6.13
N LYS A 287 0.75 -2.70 -6.82
CA LYS A 287 1.01 -1.28 -7.08
C LYS A 287 0.24 -0.84 -8.31
N LEU A 288 -0.80 -0.05 -8.09
CA LEU A 288 -1.78 0.33 -9.09
C LEU A 288 -1.70 1.82 -9.43
N LYS A 289 -2.14 2.16 -10.64
CA LYS A 289 -2.30 3.53 -11.15
C LYS A 289 -3.58 3.61 -11.97
N ILE A 290 -4.34 4.69 -11.83
CA ILE A 290 -5.50 4.98 -12.69
C ILE A 290 -5.04 5.85 -13.86
N SER A 291 -5.36 5.44 -15.09
CA SER A 291 -4.99 6.18 -16.31
C SER A 291 -5.87 7.42 -16.53
N GLN A 292 -5.72 8.09 -17.66
CA GLN A 292 -6.65 9.13 -18.04
C GLN A 292 -7.99 8.47 -18.41
N LEU A 293 -9.04 8.72 -17.63
CA LEU A 293 -10.38 8.20 -17.91
C LEU A 293 -11.11 9.05 -18.96
N SER A 294 -12.08 8.46 -19.65
CA SER A 294 -12.96 9.14 -20.61
C SER A 294 -13.78 10.24 -19.95
N SER A 295 -14.07 11.33 -20.67
CA SER A 295 -14.99 12.38 -20.19
C SER A 295 -16.44 11.88 -20.00
N LYS A 296 -16.80 10.73 -20.57
CA LYS A 296 -18.06 10.02 -20.24
C LYS A 296 -18.09 9.52 -18.78
N CYS A 297 -16.94 9.45 -18.12
CA CYS A 297 -16.80 9.01 -16.73
C CYS A 297 -16.89 10.18 -15.72
N ASP A 298 -17.03 11.43 -16.19
CA ASP A 298 -17.11 12.62 -15.34
C ASP A 298 -18.19 12.45 -14.24
N ASN A 299 -17.82 12.79 -13.00
CA ASN A 299 -18.65 12.70 -11.79
C ASN A 299 -19.15 11.30 -11.37
N ARG A 300 -18.76 10.21 -12.04
CA ARG A 300 -19.05 8.84 -11.56
C ARG A 300 -18.03 8.38 -10.52
N LEU A 301 -18.45 7.48 -9.65
CA LEU A 301 -17.58 6.79 -8.69
C LEU A 301 -17.13 5.45 -9.28
N PHE A 302 -15.92 5.03 -8.94
CA PHE A 302 -15.30 3.80 -9.40
C PHE A 302 -15.03 2.86 -8.22
N ARG A 303 -14.71 1.60 -8.48
CA ARG A 303 -14.07 0.68 -7.52
C ARG A 303 -12.99 -0.09 -8.26
N VAL A 304 -11.92 -0.45 -7.57
CA VAL A 304 -11.03 -1.51 -8.03
C VAL A 304 -11.73 -2.83 -7.72
N LYS A 305 -12.00 -3.63 -8.76
CA LYS A 305 -12.41 -5.02 -8.64
C LYS A 305 -11.17 -5.90 -8.75
N LEU A 306 -10.97 -6.78 -7.80
CA LEU A 306 -9.95 -7.82 -7.81
C LEU A 306 -10.62 -9.17 -8.06
N GLU A 307 -10.12 -9.94 -9.00
CA GLU A 307 -10.66 -11.24 -9.37
C GLU A 307 -9.56 -12.24 -9.69
N ILE A 308 -9.85 -13.53 -9.48
CA ILE A 308 -8.97 -14.62 -9.91
C ILE A 308 -9.44 -15.04 -11.30
N PRO A 309 -8.65 -14.91 -12.39
CA PRO A 309 -9.13 -15.18 -13.76
C PRO A 309 -9.66 -16.61 -13.97
N LYS A 310 -9.11 -17.57 -13.20
CA LYS A 310 -9.57 -18.96 -13.18
C LYS A 310 -10.91 -19.17 -12.45
N PHE A 311 -11.52 -18.13 -11.89
CA PHE A 311 -12.78 -18.17 -11.13
C PHE A 311 -13.67 -16.93 -11.37
N ILE A 312 -13.61 -16.32 -12.56
CA ILE A 312 -14.52 -15.24 -12.97
C ILE A 312 -15.99 -15.67 -12.75
N GLY A 313 -16.77 -14.80 -12.08
CA GLY A 313 -18.18 -15.03 -11.76
C GLY A 313 -18.43 -15.74 -10.42
N TYR A 314 -17.40 -16.18 -9.69
CA TYR A 314 -17.54 -16.65 -8.32
C TYR A 314 -17.37 -15.48 -7.34
N HIS A 315 -18.48 -14.84 -6.96
CA HIS A 315 -18.51 -13.61 -6.15
C HIS A 315 -17.60 -13.61 -4.90
N PHE A 316 -17.48 -14.74 -4.20
CA PHE A 316 -16.62 -14.87 -3.01
C PHE A 316 -15.10 -14.87 -3.33
N LEU A 317 -14.70 -15.06 -4.60
CA LEU A 317 -13.32 -14.89 -5.09
C LEU A 317 -13.14 -13.56 -5.84
N GLU A 318 -14.07 -12.63 -5.66
CA GLU A 318 -13.99 -11.24 -6.10
C GLU A 318 -13.91 -10.33 -4.86
N ALA A 319 -13.07 -9.29 -4.91
CA ALA A 319 -12.94 -8.33 -3.82
C ALA A 319 -13.00 -6.89 -4.38
N PHE A 320 -13.70 -6.01 -3.67
CA PHE A 320 -13.96 -4.63 -4.13
C PHE A 320 -13.38 -3.61 -3.16
N SER A 321 -12.73 -2.57 -3.71
CA SER A 321 -12.29 -1.42 -2.92
C SER A 321 -13.47 -0.56 -2.42
N HIS A 322 -13.18 0.37 -1.51
CA HIS A 322 -14.05 1.52 -1.29
C HIS A 322 -14.32 2.27 -2.60
N PRO A 323 -15.42 3.04 -2.68
CA PRO A 323 -15.67 3.93 -3.82
C PRO A 323 -14.52 4.92 -4.01
N ILE A 324 -14.12 5.13 -5.26
CA ILE A 324 -13.03 6.00 -5.67
C ILE A 324 -13.60 7.17 -6.47
N ARG A 325 -13.21 8.38 -6.09
CA ARG A 325 -13.39 9.62 -6.84
C ARG A 325 -12.09 9.88 -7.61
N CYS A 326 -12.09 9.59 -8.92
CA CYS A 326 -10.93 9.83 -9.76
C CYS A 326 -10.86 11.31 -10.16
N ILE A 327 -9.85 12.04 -9.68
CA ILE A 327 -9.66 13.46 -9.99
C ILE A 327 -8.67 13.60 -11.16
N SER A 328 -9.18 13.72 -12.39
CA SER A 328 -8.33 14.14 -13.52
C SER A 328 -8.04 15.63 -13.40
N ARG A 329 -6.75 16.01 -13.37
CA ARG A 329 -6.35 17.43 -13.30
C ARG A 329 -6.46 18.11 -14.68
N SER A 330 -7.69 18.38 -15.14
CA SER A 330 -7.93 19.42 -16.15
C SER A 330 -9.34 20.02 -16.14
N ARG A 331 -9.65 20.83 -15.12
CA ARG A 331 -10.56 21.99 -15.23
C ARG A 331 -10.37 22.89 -14.03
N ASN A 332 -10.08 24.18 -14.24
CA ASN A 332 -10.15 25.18 -13.19
C ASN A 332 -11.62 25.37 -12.81
N PRO A 333 -12.07 25.01 -11.58
CA PRO A 333 -13.32 25.52 -11.08
C PRO A 333 -13.05 26.95 -10.59
N ARG A 334 -13.54 27.95 -11.33
CA ARG A 334 -13.64 29.31 -10.77
C ARG A 334 -14.46 29.21 -9.48
N THR A 335 -13.95 29.80 -8.41
CA THR A 335 -14.62 29.89 -7.11
C THR A 335 -16.02 30.49 -7.25
N SER A 336 -17.04 29.65 -7.17
CA SER A 336 -18.45 30.06 -7.15
C SER A 336 -19.09 29.86 -5.77
N LEU A 337 -18.49 30.48 -4.75
CA LEU A 337 -19.14 30.71 -3.46
C LEU A 337 -20.23 31.79 -3.60
N THR A 338 -21.38 31.43 -4.16
CA THR A 338 -22.59 32.26 -4.10
C THR A 338 -23.27 32.15 -2.74
N TRP A 339 -22.61 32.67 -1.70
CA TRP A 339 -23.25 32.85 -0.40
C TRP A 339 -24.15 34.09 -0.45
N LYS A 340 -25.43 33.88 -0.79
CA LYS A 340 -26.45 34.94 -0.65
C LYS A 340 -26.69 35.20 0.83
N ARG A 341 -26.25 36.36 1.29
CA ARG A 341 -26.65 36.98 2.57
C ARG A 341 -28.12 37.40 2.48
N PRO A 342 -28.89 37.29 3.57
CA PRO A 342 -29.74 38.41 3.98
C PRO A 342 -29.19 39.10 5.24
N THR A 343 -29.41 40.41 5.31
CA THR A 343 -28.87 41.29 6.35
C THR A 343 -29.77 41.33 7.59
N SER A 344 -29.17 41.66 8.72
CA SER A 344 -29.78 41.82 10.05
C SER A 344 -30.92 42.85 10.14
N VAL A 345 -31.87 42.58 11.04
CA VAL A 345 -32.62 43.60 11.81
C VAL A 345 -32.51 43.21 13.29
N ALA A 346 -32.46 44.21 14.19
CA ALA A 346 -32.11 44.02 15.60
C ALA A 346 -33.31 44.07 16.57
N GLU A 347 -33.22 43.24 17.62
CA GLU A 347 -33.76 43.46 18.99
C GLU A 347 -35.30 43.57 19.23
N PRO A 348 -35.80 43.47 20.50
CA PRO A 348 -35.19 42.92 21.72
C PRO A 348 -36.12 42.04 22.64
N PHE A 349 -35.51 41.54 23.74
CA PHE A 349 -36.08 41.18 25.06
C PHE A 349 -36.93 39.91 25.32
N ASN A 350 -36.50 39.21 26.39
CA ASN A 350 -37.28 38.45 27.40
C ASN A 350 -38.17 37.28 26.92
N LYS A 351 -38.01 36.05 27.43
CA LYS A 351 -38.05 35.73 28.87
C LYS A 351 -37.46 34.34 29.21
N SER A 352 -37.26 34.15 30.50
CA SER A 352 -36.66 32.99 31.18
C SER A 352 -37.60 31.78 31.39
N GLN A 353 -36.98 30.69 31.88
CA GLN A 353 -37.53 29.47 32.50
C GLN A 353 -37.97 28.33 31.54
N SER A 354 -37.47 27.08 31.56
CA SER A 354 -36.75 26.19 32.52
C SER A 354 -37.63 25.14 33.24
N PHE A 355 -37.03 23.96 33.47
CA PHE A 355 -37.52 22.76 34.18
C PHE A 355 -38.50 21.86 33.41
N GLY A 356 -38.43 20.52 33.51
CA GLY A 356 -37.50 19.65 34.26
C GLY A 356 -37.36 18.27 33.58
N LEU A 357 -36.24 17.52 33.68
CA LEU A 357 -35.80 16.70 34.85
C LEU A 357 -36.85 15.64 35.23
N TYR A 358 -36.55 14.38 35.64
CA TYR A 358 -35.35 13.55 35.87
C TYR A 358 -35.87 12.07 36.01
N ASN A 359 -35.11 10.95 36.03
CA ASN A 359 -33.68 10.59 35.93
C ASN A 359 -33.63 9.15 35.31
N GLY A 360 -32.58 8.30 35.28
CA GLY A 360 -31.17 8.31 35.68
C GLY A 360 -30.56 6.93 35.29
N SER A 361 -29.33 6.79 34.78
CA SER A 361 -28.03 6.83 35.48
C SER A 361 -27.83 5.63 36.45
N ILE A 362 -26.79 4.78 36.38
CA ILE A 362 -25.38 5.02 36.81
C ILE A 362 -24.54 3.76 36.39
N GLU A 363 -23.48 3.86 35.56
CA GLU A 363 -22.02 4.02 35.82
C GLU A 363 -21.17 2.73 35.94
N LEU A 364 -19.94 2.79 35.40
CA LEU A 364 -18.61 2.56 36.07
C LEU A 364 -17.56 2.23 34.98
N GLN A 365 -16.31 2.71 34.98
CA GLN A 365 -15.70 3.94 35.53
C GLN A 365 -14.37 4.20 34.78
N HIS A 366 -13.82 5.43 34.82
CA HIS A 366 -12.54 5.78 34.21
C HIS A 366 -11.32 5.38 35.06
N ASN A 367 -10.15 5.31 34.41
CA ASN A 367 -8.95 5.99 34.90
C ASN A 367 -8.05 6.44 33.73
N SER A 368 -7.44 7.62 33.86
CA SER A 368 -6.54 8.21 32.86
C SER A 368 -5.21 8.61 33.50
N ILE A 369 -4.11 8.54 32.76
CA ILE A 369 -2.88 9.30 33.04
C ILE A 369 -2.43 9.98 31.75
N HIS A 370 -2.13 11.28 31.83
CA HIS A 370 -1.57 12.08 30.74
C HIS A 370 -0.04 11.95 30.70
N GLU A 371 0.58 12.08 29.52
CA GLU A 371 1.73 12.98 29.37
C GLU A 371 2.01 13.45 27.91
N ILE A 372 1.81 14.76 27.71
CA ILE A 372 2.59 15.71 26.87
C ILE A 372 3.00 15.30 25.44
N ARG A 373 2.26 15.82 24.44
CA ARG A 373 2.80 16.17 23.10
C ARG A 373 3.44 17.57 23.12
N PRO A 374 4.66 17.76 22.60
CA PRO A 374 5.13 19.07 22.15
C PRO A 374 4.83 19.25 20.66
N SER A 375 4.12 20.33 20.32
CA SER A 375 3.94 20.80 18.95
C SER A 375 4.30 22.29 18.89
N PRO A 376 5.09 22.75 17.89
CA PRO A 376 5.24 24.16 17.62
C PRO A 376 4.47 24.56 16.35
N SER A 377 3.29 25.14 16.53
CA SER A 377 2.61 25.87 15.45
C SER A 377 3.26 27.24 15.25
N SER A 378 3.68 27.58 14.04
CA SER A 378 4.01 28.97 13.66
C SER A 378 3.10 29.45 12.53
N LYS A 379 2.12 30.26 12.90
CA LYS A 379 1.20 30.95 11.98
C LYS A 379 1.98 32.06 11.25
N ARG A 380 1.98 32.11 9.91
CA ARG A 380 2.39 33.33 9.19
C ARG A 380 1.19 34.25 8.98
N ILE A 381 1.34 35.48 9.44
CA ILE A 381 0.31 36.52 9.46
C ILE A 381 0.10 37.06 8.03
N LYS A 382 -1.16 37.22 7.62
CA LYS A 382 -1.52 38.02 6.42
C LYS A 382 -1.49 39.50 6.80
N LEU A 383 -0.57 40.27 6.22
CA LEU A 383 -0.64 41.73 6.24
C LEU A 383 -1.59 42.20 5.12
N GLY A 384 -2.48 43.14 5.44
CA GLY A 384 -3.55 43.56 4.54
C GLY A 384 -3.25 44.84 3.76
N GLN A 385 -3.73 44.85 2.51
CA GLN A 385 -4.25 45.99 1.73
C GLN A 385 -3.59 47.37 1.84
N GLN A 386 -3.11 47.85 0.70
CA GLN A 386 -3.55 49.16 0.20
C GLN A 386 -4.22 48.99 -1.18
N LYS A 387 -5.25 49.82 -1.43
CA LYS A 387 -5.98 49.93 -2.70
C LYS A 387 -6.04 51.41 -3.09
N THR A 388 -5.76 51.70 -4.36
CA THR A 388 -6.25 52.84 -5.17
C THR A 388 -5.58 52.71 -6.55
N SER A 389 -6.20 53.02 -7.70
CA SER A 389 -7.62 52.97 -8.08
C SER A 389 -7.74 53.07 -9.61
N THR A 390 -8.52 52.16 -10.21
CA THR A 390 -9.41 52.35 -11.38
C THR A 390 -8.95 53.20 -12.58
N MET A 391 -8.78 52.55 -13.76
CA MET A 391 -9.56 52.92 -14.96
C MET A 391 -9.61 51.77 -15.99
N GLU A 392 -10.82 51.38 -16.42
CA GLU A 392 -11.04 50.48 -17.57
C GLU A 392 -11.36 51.31 -18.82
N LYS A 393 -10.91 50.84 -20.00
CA LYS A 393 -11.78 50.53 -21.16
C LYS A 393 -11.03 49.75 -22.25
N PRO A 394 -11.72 49.06 -23.19
CA PRO A 394 -11.18 47.86 -23.84
C PRO A 394 -10.90 48.01 -25.36
N ASP A 395 -10.52 46.87 -25.95
CA ASP A 395 -10.65 46.43 -27.35
C ASP A 395 -9.85 47.16 -28.46
N VAL A 396 -8.85 46.45 -29.02
CA VAL A 396 -8.60 46.35 -30.46
C VAL A 396 -8.03 44.95 -30.77
N GLU A 397 -8.64 44.23 -31.73
CA GLU A 397 -8.13 42.99 -32.33
C GLU A 397 -6.90 43.28 -33.22
N CYS A 398 -5.94 42.34 -33.36
CA CYS A 398 -5.69 41.73 -34.68
C CYS A 398 -4.71 40.54 -34.62
N ASN A 399 -5.00 39.60 -35.50
CA ASN A 399 -4.24 38.41 -35.88
C ASN A 399 -2.82 38.73 -36.39
N SER A 400 -1.91 37.75 -36.28
CA SER A 400 -1.35 37.09 -37.48
C SER A 400 -0.51 35.85 -37.12
N ASP A 401 -0.75 34.75 -37.82
CA ASP A 401 -0.05 33.48 -37.68
C ASP A 401 1.35 33.42 -38.35
N ALA A 402 2.10 32.39 -37.94
CA ALA A 402 2.91 31.52 -38.80
C ALA A 402 4.09 32.06 -39.66
N TRP A 403 5.30 31.70 -39.19
CA TRP A 403 6.18 30.70 -39.85
C TRP A 403 6.92 31.08 -41.16
N ILE A 404 8.27 31.02 -41.15
CA ILE A 404 9.10 29.98 -41.81
C ILE A 404 10.61 30.30 -41.77
N THR A 405 11.40 29.23 -41.70
CA THR A 405 12.88 29.15 -41.69
C THR A 405 13.53 29.34 -43.07
N THR A 406 14.68 30.02 -43.15
CA THR A 406 15.75 29.65 -44.11
C THR A 406 17.17 29.97 -43.63
N GLN A 407 18.05 29.01 -43.95
CA GLN A 407 19.52 28.95 -44.08
C GLN A 407 20.27 30.21 -44.60
N VAL A 408 21.62 30.36 -44.59
CA VAL A 408 22.82 29.80 -43.90
C VAL A 408 24.06 30.64 -44.37
N GLU A 409 25.15 30.63 -43.59
CA GLU A 409 26.57 30.90 -43.96
C GLU A 409 27.22 32.31 -44.05
N ASN A 410 28.53 32.26 -43.74
CA ASN A 410 29.65 33.19 -44.00
C ASN A 410 29.94 34.36 -43.03
N ALA A 411 30.95 34.11 -42.18
CA ALA A 411 31.79 35.10 -41.48
C ALA A 411 33.03 35.47 -42.35
N PRO A 412 34.12 36.11 -41.86
CA PRO A 412 34.32 36.93 -40.64
C PRO A 412 35.01 38.31 -40.93
N ARG A 413 35.10 39.21 -39.92
CA ARG A 413 36.35 39.92 -39.49
C ARG A 413 36.08 41.09 -38.51
N ILE A 414 36.88 41.12 -37.44
CA ILE A 414 37.20 42.21 -36.50
C ILE A 414 38.45 42.93 -37.12
N PRO A 415 38.75 44.26 -36.97
CA PRO A 415 39.06 44.84 -35.65
C PRO A 415 39.00 46.38 -35.43
N LEU A 416 39.41 46.79 -34.20
CA LEU A 416 39.88 48.12 -33.75
C LEU A 416 38.82 49.24 -33.59
N ASP A 417 38.91 50.19 -32.65
CA ASP A 417 39.71 50.35 -31.41
C ASP A 417 39.12 51.51 -30.57
N ARG A 418 39.53 51.61 -29.30
CA ARG A 418 39.76 52.86 -28.53
C ARG A 418 38.61 53.84 -28.21
N GLY A 419 38.46 54.07 -26.91
CA GLY A 419 38.77 55.40 -26.36
C GLY A 419 37.59 56.24 -25.87
N ALA A 420 37.61 56.55 -24.58
CA ALA A 420 36.77 57.60 -23.98
C ALA A 420 37.36 59.00 -24.26
N GLU A 421 36.53 60.04 -24.18
CA GLU A 421 36.60 61.01 -23.08
C GLU A 421 35.40 61.97 -23.10
N ASN A 422 35.15 62.62 -21.95
CA ASN A 422 34.02 63.53 -21.72
C ASN A 422 34.36 64.97 -22.16
N VAL A 423 33.36 65.86 -22.16
CA VAL A 423 33.37 67.20 -21.51
C VAL A 423 32.13 67.97 -21.99
N GLU A 424 31.21 68.23 -21.03
CA GLU A 424 30.52 69.51 -20.72
C GLU A 424 29.72 70.23 -21.84
N GLU A 425 28.74 71.10 -21.57
CA GLU A 425 28.50 71.96 -20.41
C GLU A 425 27.01 72.41 -20.35
N ALA A 426 26.51 72.72 -19.15
CA ALA A 426 25.47 73.74 -18.81
C ALA A 426 24.11 73.82 -19.56
N ASP A 427 23.01 74.30 -18.96
CA ASP A 427 22.62 74.48 -17.56
C ASP A 427 21.11 74.81 -17.52
N ASN A 428 20.44 74.51 -16.40
CA ASN A 428 19.65 75.46 -15.59
C ASN A 428 18.41 74.87 -14.87
N SER A 429 18.61 74.60 -13.58
CA SER A 429 17.87 75.31 -12.50
C SER A 429 16.43 74.82 -12.14
N PRO A 430 15.94 75.06 -10.89
CA PRO A 430 16.28 74.17 -9.77
C PRO A 430 15.12 73.92 -8.75
N SER A 431 15.47 73.30 -7.62
CA SER A 431 14.78 73.32 -6.31
C SER A 431 13.55 72.39 -6.15
N VAL A 432 13.23 71.84 -4.97
CA VAL A 432 13.79 72.06 -3.62
C VAL A 432 14.23 70.72 -2.99
N SER A 433 15.38 70.75 -2.30
CA SER A 433 15.90 69.69 -1.44
C SER A 433 15.37 69.84 -0.02
N ASP A 434 15.21 68.72 0.71
CA ASP A 434 15.65 68.67 2.11
C ASP A 434 16.18 67.26 2.45
N SER A 435 17.51 67.17 2.50
CA SER A 435 18.32 66.12 3.15
C SER A 435 18.20 66.23 4.69
N ILE A 436 18.69 65.33 5.54
CA ILE A 436 20.09 64.97 5.88
C ILE A 436 19.94 63.67 6.72
N GLU A 437 20.45 62.50 6.30
CA GLU A 437 21.84 62.04 6.39
C GLU A 437 22.32 61.72 7.83
N GLU A 438 22.32 60.44 8.20
CA GLU A 438 23.35 59.77 9.01
C GLU A 438 23.11 58.25 8.93
N ARG A 439 24.08 57.32 8.88
CA ARG A 439 25.49 57.27 8.44
C ARG A 439 25.93 55.81 8.71
N LEU A 440 26.29 55.08 7.66
CA LEU A 440 27.19 53.92 7.63
C LEU A 440 27.02 52.76 8.65
N SER A 441 26.84 51.54 8.10
CA SER A 441 27.88 50.50 8.33
C SER A 441 27.97 49.61 7.10
N ASP A 442 29.19 49.40 6.61
CA ASP A 442 29.47 48.63 5.41
C ASP A 442 29.21 47.13 5.63
N ILE A 443 28.46 46.52 4.71
CA ILE A 443 28.69 45.11 4.37
C ILE A 443 29.22 45.11 2.94
N ASN A 444 30.53 44.95 2.82
CA ASN A 444 31.21 44.74 1.55
C ASN A 444 30.59 43.54 0.84
N ILE A 445 29.78 43.79 -0.20
CA ILE A 445 29.50 42.77 -1.22
C ILE A 445 30.76 42.69 -2.09
N THR A 446 31.78 42.01 -1.56
CA THR A 446 32.96 41.60 -2.33
C THR A 446 32.49 40.73 -3.48
N SER A 447 32.43 41.33 -4.68
CA SER A 447 32.40 40.68 -5.99
C SER A 447 31.82 39.26 -5.97
N SER A 448 30.50 39.14 -5.84
CA SER A 448 29.85 37.84 -5.85
C SER A 448 30.22 37.10 -7.14
N SER A 449 30.93 35.97 -7.03
CA SER A 449 31.03 35.06 -8.16
C SER A 449 29.62 34.70 -8.61
N SER A 450 29.33 34.91 -9.88
CA SER A 450 28.00 34.68 -10.46
C SER A 450 27.60 33.23 -10.20
N TYR A 451 26.62 33.02 -9.33
CA TYR A 451 26.10 31.69 -9.05
C TYR A 451 25.54 31.10 -10.34
N SER A 452 26.17 30.05 -10.85
CA SER A 452 25.88 29.53 -12.19
C SER A 452 24.61 28.67 -12.25
N ILE A 453 24.14 28.21 -11.08
CA ILE A 453 23.01 27.30 -10.96
C ILE A 453 21.71 28.10 -10.89
N SER A 454 20.80 27.85 -11.82
CA SER A 454 19.52 28.56 -11.92
C SER A 454 18.44 28.02 -10.97
N ASP A 455 17.50 28.87 -10.55
CA ASP A 455 16.28 28.47 -9.81
C ASP A 455 15.52 27.33 -10.50
N VAL A 456 15.54 27.28 -11.83
CA VAL A 456 14.92 26.21 -12.64
C VAL A 456 15.60 24.87 -12.38
N THR A 457 16.92 24.85 -12.16
CA THR A 457 17.68 23.65 -11.81
C THR A 457 17.29 23.14 -10.42
N ILE A 458 17.16 24.04 -9.44
CA ILE A 458 16.69 23.74 -8.08
C ILE A 458 15.27 23.14 -8.14
N PHE A 459 14.36 23.80 -8.84
CA PHE A 459 12.96 23.37 -8.98
C PHE A 459 12.83 22.02 -9.70
N LYS A 460 13.59 21.79 -10.78
CA LYS A 460 13.69 20.50 -11.46
C LYS A 460 14.19 19.40 -10.54
N TYR A 461 15.20 19.66 -9.70
CA TYR A 461 15.69 18.67 -8.74
C TYR A 461 14.64 18.33 -7.69
N CYS A 462 13.96 19.34 -7.12
CA CYS A 462 12.92 19.14 -6.11
C CYS A 462 11.76 18.29 -6.66
N LEU A 463 11.26 18.58 -7.86
CA LEU A 463 10.11 17.86 -8.45
C LEU A 463 10.46 16.58 -9.22
N GLY A 464 11.71 16.41 -9.66
CA GLY A 464 12.13 15.30 -10.52
C GLY A 464 12.14 13.93 -9.82
N GLY A 465 11.97 12.87 -10.60
CA GLY A 465 12.17 11.50 -10.15
C GLY A 465 13.65 11.18 -9.89
N LEU A 466 13.95 9.99 -9.36
CA LEU A 466 15.34 9.58 -9.09
C LEU A 466 16.22 9.60 -10.34
N THR A 467 15.68 9.23 -11.50
CA THR A 467 16.38 9.27 -12.79
C THR A 467 16.67 10.70 -13.22
N ASP A 468 15.68 11.60 -13.13
CA ASP A 468 15.84 13.01 -13.50
C ASP A 468 16.87 13.71 -12.61
N ARG A 469 16.79 13.45 -11.29
CA ARG A 469 17.78 13.92 -10.30
C ARG A 469 19.18 13.39 -10.61
N ALA A 470 19.31 12.13 -11.05
CA ALA A 470 20.60 11.54 -11.36
C ALA A 470 21.23 12.17 -12.61
N LEU A 471 20.42 12.42 -13.65
CA LEU A 471 20.86 13.10 -14.87
C LEU A 471 21.23 14.56 -14.59
N LEU A 472 20.37 15.28 -13.86
CA LEU A 472 20.61 16.67 -13.47
C LEU A 472 21.87 16.81 -12.60
N LEU A 473 22.08 15.93 -11.62
CA LEU A 473 23.31 15.95 -10.83
C LEU A 473 24.54 15.52 -11.64
N LYS A 474 24.41 14.60 -12.62
CA LYS A 474 25.50 14.31 -13.56
C LYS A 474 25.87 15.53 -14.40
N GLU A 475 24.90 16.31 -14.86
CA GLU A 475 25.14 17.56 -15.58
C GLU A 475 25.79 18.61 -14.66
N VAL A 476 25.12 19.00 -13.57
CA VAL A 476 25.57 20.07 -12.67
C VAL A 476 26.93 19.76 -12.04
N ALA A 477 27.19 18.52 -11.61
CA ALA A 477 28.45 18.17 -10.96
C ALA A 477 29.66 18.22 -11.91
N THR A 478 29.46 18.14 -13.23
CA THR A 478 30.56 18.30 -14.21
C THR A 478 30.97 19.75 -14.43
N SER A 479 30.08 20.73 -14.18
CA SER A 479 30.33 22.15 -14.42
C SER A 479 30.51 22.99 -13.15
N ALA A 480 29.80 22.65 -12.06
CA ALA A 480 29.75 23.46 -10.83
C ALA A 480 31.00 23.29 -9.95
N SER A 481 31.33 24.32 -9.16
CA SER A 481 32.30 24.22 -8.07
C SER A 481 31.73 23.45 -6.87
N GLU A 482 32.58 23.03 -5.92
CA GLU A 482 32.10 22.39 -4.68
C GLU A 482 31.22 23.38 -3.88
N GLU A 483 31.60 24.66 -3.82
CA GLU A 483 30.83 25.73 -3.15
C GLU A 483 29.47 25.99 -3.82
N GLU A 484 29.38 25.85 -5.14
CA GLU A 484 28.10 25.91 -5.86
C GLU A 484 27.22 24.69 -5.58
N LEU A 485 27.80 23.49 -5.47
CA LEU A 485 27.07 22.29 -5.05
C LEU A 485 26.59 22.41 -3.60
N PHE A 486 27.37 23.00 -2.69
CA PHE A 486 26.92 23.30 -1.32
C PHE A 486 25.75 24.29 -1.31
N ARG A 487 25.80 25.37 -2.10
CA ARG A 487 24.67 26.33 -2.22
C ARG A 487 23.42 25.66 -2.77
N LEU A 488 23.54 24.88 -3.86
CA LEU A 488 22.42 24.09 -4.40
C LEU A 488 21.86 23.12 -3.35
N ALA A 489 22.73 22.48 -2.57
CA ALA A 489 22.33 21.55 -1.52
C ALA A 489 21.53 22.21 -0.40
N ASP A 490 21.93 23.41 0.02
CA ASP A 490 21.23 24.21 1.03
C ASP A 490 19.90 24.78 0.51
N GLU A 491 19.87 25.27 -0.74
CA GLU A 491 18.66 25.77 -1.39
C GLU A 491 17.64 24.64 -1.64
N VAL A 492 18.08 23.49 -2.16
CA VAL A 492 17.20 22.31 -2.30
C VAL A 492 16.64 21.91 -0.94
N SER A 493 17.49 21.83 0.11
CA SER A 493 17.04 21.50 1.47
C SER A 493 15.95 22.48 1.95
N LEU A 494 16.11 23.77 1.68
CA LEU A 494 15.14 24.82 1.99
C LEU A 494 13.82 24.66 1.22
N TYR A 495 13.87 24.43 -0.09
CA TYR A 495 12.68 24.37 -0.94
C TYR A 495 11.94 23.02 -0.89
N SER A 496 12.66 21.91 -0.67
CA SER A 496 12.05 20.59 -0.48
C SER A 496 11.59 20.35 0.96
N GLY A 497 12.08 21.15 1.93
CA GLY A 497 11.88 20.94 3.35
C GLY A 497 12.56 19.68 3.90
N CYS A 498 13.59 19.17 3.21
CA CYS A 498 14.25 17.90 3.55
C CYS A 498 15.77 17.97 3.43
N SER A 499 16.43 17.95 4.59
CA SER A 499 17.90 17.97 4.77
C SER A 499 18.62 16.80 4.11
N HIS A 500 17.98 15.63 3.98
CA HIS A 500 18.63 14.42 3.44
C HIS A 500 19.11 14.59 1.99
N HIS A 501 18.49 15.47 1.19
CA HIS A 501 18.97 15.79 -0.15
C HIS A 501 20.36 16.43 -0.16
N ARG A 502 20.72 17.17 0.90
CA ARG A 502 21.96 17.96 0.99
C ARG A 502 23.20 17.08 0.74
N ARG A 503 23.28 15.93 1.42
CA ARG A 503 24.41 14.99 1.26
C ARG A 503 24.51 14.44 -0.16
N GLN A 504 23.40 14.03 -0.75
CA GLN A 504 23.39 13.41 -2.09
C GLN A 504 23.86 14.37 -3.19
N ILE A 505 23.62 15.67 -3.01
CA ILE A 505 24.10 16.74 -3.90
C ILE A 505 25.60 16.98 -3.67
N VAL A 506 26.02 17.16 -2.42
CA VAL A 506 27.43 17.43 -2.06
C VAL A 506 28.36 16.29 -2.51
N ILE A 507 27.98 15.02 -2.33
CA ILE A 507 28.83 13.88 -2.74
C ILE A 507 28.80 13.61 -4.26
N ALA A 508 27.88 14.22 -5.02
CA ALA A 508 27.63 13.88 -6.41
C ALA A 508 28.89 13.95 -7.29
N LYS A 509 29.66 15.04 -7.15
CA LYS A 509 30.85 15.28 -7.96
C LYS A 509 31.93 14.25 -7.75
N ARG A 510 32.30 14.01 -6.49
CA ARG A 510 33.32 13.01 -6.13
C ARG A 510 32.85 11.59 -6.47
N LEU A 511 31.58 11.25 -6.24
CA LEU A 511 30.98 9.98 -6.64
C LEU A 511 31.15 9.74 -8.15
N ILE A 512 30.83 10.72 -9.00
CA ILE A 512 30.94 10.59 -10.46
C ILE A 512 32.40 10.53 -10.90
N GLU A 513 33.25 11.43 -10.40
CA GLU A 513 34.66 11.49 -10.78
C GLU A 513 35.44 10.25 -10.35
N GLU A 514 35.33 9.83 -9.09
CA GLU A 514 35.99 8.63 -8.57
C GLU A 514 35.45 7.37 -9.25
N GLY A 515 34.13 7.24 -9.41
CA GLY A 515 33.53 6.10 -10.11
C GLY A 515 34.01 5.98 -11.56
N THR A 516 34.17 7.10 -12.26
CA THR A 516 34.71 7.12 -13.62
C THR A 516 36.19 6.73 -13.65
N LYS A 517 37.00 7.24 -12.70
CA LYS A 517 38.43 6.89 -12.56
C LYS A 517 38.60 5.38 -12.28
N VAL A 518 37.81 4.84 -11.35
CA VAL A 518 37.79 3.42 -10.97
C VAL A 518 37.38 2.54 -12.13
N TRP A 519 36.26 2.83 -12.81
CA TRP A 519 35.83 2.05 -13.97
C TRP A 519 36.88 2.05 -15.08
N ASN A 520 37.54 3.18 -15.34
CA ASN A 520 38.59 3.26 -16.36
C ASN A 520 39.85 2.45 -15.97
N SER A 521 40.21 2.43 -14.68
CA SER A 521 41.30 1.60 -14.13
C SER A 521 41.05 0.10 -14.37
N ILE A 522 39.88 -0.38 -13.93
CA ILE A 522 39.52 -1.80 -14.00
C ILE A 522 39.28 -2.25 -15.45
N SER A 523 38.57 -1.45 -16.25
CA SER A 523 38.14 -1.86 -17.60
C SER A 523 39.30 -1.94 -18.58
N GLN A 524 40.27 -1.03 -18.52
CA GLN A 524 41.35 -0.92 -19.51
C GLN A 524 40.81 -0.86 -20.96
N ASN A 525 39.64 -0.21 -21.15
CA ASN A 525 38.83 -0.13 -22.38
C ASN A 525 38.05 -1.41 -22.78
N ASN A 526 38.04 -2.46 -21.95
CA ASN A 526 37.18 -3.62 -22.15
C ASN A 526 35.72 -3.32 -21.79
N ARG A 527 34.78 -3.83 -22.59
CA ARG A 527 33.33 -3.66 -22.35
C ARG A 527 32.78 -4.60 -21.27
N LEU A 528 33.45 -5.72 -21.04
CA LEU A 528 33.09 -6.76 -20.08
C LEU A 528 34.34 -7.18 -19.31
N ILE A 529 34.21 -7.31 -17.99
CA ILE A 529 35.30 -7.62 -17.06
C ILE A 529 34.87 -8.79 -16.18
N HIS A 530 35.77 -9.72 -15.85
CA HIS A 530 35.46 -10.80 -14.91
C HIS A 530 35.27 -10.25 -13.49
N TRP A 531 34.25 -10.69 -12.77
CA TRP A 531 33.88 -10.22 -11.42
C TRP A 531 35.06 -10.25 -10.45
N GLU A 532 35.87 -11.31 -10.47
CA GLU A 532 37.03 -11.49 -9.59
C GLU A 532 38.07 -10.37 -9.73
N ASN A 533 38.24 -9.82 -10.94
CA ASN A 533 39.17 -8.72 -11.20
C ASN A 533 38.64 -7.38 -10.64
N VAL A 534 37.35 -7.30 -10.33
CA VAL A 534 36.67 -6.10 -9.82
C VAL A 534 36.69 -6.05 -8.28
N ILE A 535 36.71 -7.22 -7.61
CA ILE A 535 36.67 -7.35 -6.14
C ILE A 535 37.76 -6.50 -5.48
N PHE A 536 39.02 -6.69 -5.88
CA PHE A 536 40.18 -6.05 -5.26
C PHE A 536 40.11 -4.51 -5.33
N GLU A 537 39.81 -3.95 -6.51
CA GLU A 537 39.68 -2.50 -6.66
C GLU A 537 38.48 -1.99 -5.85
N ILE A 538 37.31 -2.67 -5.85
CA ILE A 538 36.19 -2.27 -4.98
C ILE A 538 36.60 -2.24 -3.50
N GLU A 539 37.37 -3.22 -3.04
CA GLU A 539 37.88 -3.26 -1.66
C GLU A 539 38.81 -2.09 -1.34
N GLU A 540 39.81 -1.84 -2.19
CA GLU A 540 40.77 -0.74 -2.03
C GLU A 540 40.07 0.63 -1.99
N GLN A 541 39.12 0.85 -2.91
CA GLN A 541 38.36 2.09 -2.97
C GLN A 541 37.44 2.25 -1.75
N PHE A 542 36.80 1.17 -1.28
CA PHE A 542 36.00 1.18 -0.06
C PHE A 542 36.84 1.53 1.18
N MET A 543 38.00 0.89 1.34
CA MET A 543 38.92 1.17 2.46
C MET A 543 39.44 2.61 2.41
N ARG A 544 39.75 3.14 1.21
CA ARG A 544 40.16 4.54 1.02
C ARG A 544 39.06 5.53 1.42
N ILE A 545 37.81 5.30 0.99
CA ILE A 545 36.69 6.22 1.25
C ILE A 545 36.27 6.17 2.72
N THR A 546 36.20 4.98 3.33
CA THR A 546 35.82 4.81 4.74
C THR A 546 36.89 5.24 5.74
N CYS A 547 38.13 5.49 5.29
CA CYS A 547 39.31 5.66 6.14
C CYS A 547 39.53 4.50 7.14
N SER A 548 38.90 3.33 6.95
CA SER A 548 39.13 2.18 7.83
C SER A 548 40.48 1.54 7.53
N SER A 549 41.17 1.12 8.58
CA SER A 549 42.43 0.36 8.51
C SER A 549 42.30 -1.04 9.13
N THR A 550 41.13 -1.39 9.67
CA THR A 550 40.95 -2.56 10.54
C THR A 550 39.88 -3.54 10.07
N ARG A 551 38.91 -3.10 9.26
CA ARG A 551 37.81 -3.96 8.77
C ARG A 551 37.52 -3.71 7.29
N SER A 552 37.86 -4.71 6.47
CA SER A 552 37.51 -4.73 5.04
C SER A 552 36.18 -5.46 4.76
N LEU A 553 35.84 -5.61 3.48
CA LEU A 553 34.63 -6.27 3.01
C LEU A 553 34.79 -7.80 3.04
N THR A 554 33.76 -8.49 3.51
CA THR A 554 33.70 -9.95 3.54
C THR A 554 33.15 -10.52 2.24
N GLU A 555 33.34 -11.83 2.01
CA GLU A 555 32.76 -12.53 0.86
C GLU A 555 31.23 -12.36 0.75
N LYS A 556 30.53 -12.29 1.89
CA LYS A 556 29.08 -12.02 1.94
C LYS A 556 28.74 -10.60 1.46
N ASP A 557 29.57 -9.62 1.79
CA ASP A 557 29.40 -8.23 1.35
C ASP A 557 29.57 -8.15 -0.18
N PHE A 558 30.60 -8.81 -0.73
CA PHE A 558 30.81 -8.92 -2.17
C PHE A 558 29.68 -9.66 -2.89
N GLU A 559 29.14 -10.74 -2.31
CA GLU A 559 27.98 -11.44 -2.85
C GLU A 559 26.74 -10.52 -2.92
N LEU A 560 26.53 -9.67 -1.92
CA LEU A 560 25.45 -8.67 -1.97
C LEU A 560 25.71 -7.62 -3.06
N LEU A 561 26.93 -7.08 -3.16
CA LEU A 561 27.29 -6.13 -4.23
C LEU A 561 27.07 -6.74 -5.62
N ARG A 562 27.39 -8.02 -5.81
CA ARG A 562 27.14 -8.79 -7.04
C ARG A 562 25.64 -8.90 -7.35
N ARG A 563 24.79 -9.14 -6.34
CA ARG A 563 23.32 -9.12 -6.48
C ARG A 563 22.80 -7.73 -6.87
N ILE A 564 23.31 -6.65 -6.25
CA ILE A 564 22.95 -5.25 -6.58
C ILE A 564 23.35 -4.90 -8.02
N ALA A 565 24.51 -5.37 -8.48
CA ALA A 565 24.98 -5.19 -9.84
C ALA A 565 24.08 -5.89 -10.89
N GLY A 566 23.43 -6.99 -10.50
CA GLY A 566 22.71 -7.88 -11.40
C GLY A 566 23.62 -8.64 -12.37
N CYS A 567 24.92 -8.81 -12.03
CA CYS A 567 25.89 -9.52 -12.84
C CYS A 567 26.18 -10.94 -12.31
N ARG A 568 26.68 -11.82 -13.18
CA ARG A 568 27.17 -13.16 -12.80
C ARG A 568 28.70 -13.16 -12.75
N GLU A 569 29.32 -13.80 -13.74
CA GLU A 569 30.78 -13.89 -13.90
C GLU A 569 31.37 -12.64 -14.57
N TYR A 570 30.60 -11.95 -15.42
CA TYR A 570 31.05 -10.77 -16.16
C TYR A 570 30.23 -9.51 -15.83
N MET A 571 30.92 -8.37 -15.75
CA MET A 571 30.38 -7.05 -15.42
C MET A 571 30.60 -6.05 -16.56
N ALA A 572 29.56 -5.28 -16.91
CA ALA A 572 29.65 -4.10 -17.78
C ALA A 572 29.60 -2.80 -16.95
N GLN A 573 29.87 -1.66 -17.59
CA GLN A 573 29.89 -0.34 -16.93
C GLN A 573 28.58 -0.01 -16.21
N GLU A 574 27.44 -0.38 -16.79
CA GLU A 574 26.11 -0.20 -16.20
C GLU A 574 25.89 -1.03 -14.92
N ASN A 575 26.52 -2.20 -14.81
CA ASN A 575 26.50 -3.01 -13.60
C ASN A 575 27.38 -2.37 -12.53
N PHE A 576 28.58 -1.91 -12.90
CA PHE A 576 29.47 -1.17 -11.99
C PHE A 576 28.79 0.11 -11.47
N GLU A 577 28.13 0.90 -12.32
CA GLU A 577 27.41 2.10 -11.88
C GLU A 577 26.31 1.78 -10.84
N LYS A 578 25.63 0.63 -10.92
CA LYS A 578 24.65 0.21 -9.90
C LYS A 578 25.32 -0.06 -8.55
N ILE A 579 26.45 -0.78 -8.55
CA ILE A 579 27.25 -1.01 -7.34
C ILE A 579 27.70 0.33 -6.76
N TRP A 580 28.33 1.17 -7.58
CA TRP A 580 28.97 2.40 -7.13
C TRP A 580 27.97 3.41 -6.55
N ARG A 581 26.80 3.58 -7.19
CA ARG A 581 25.72 4.42 -6.68
C ARG A 581 25.14 3.94 -5.34
N TRP A 582 25.31 2.66 -4.98
CA TRP A 582 24.91 2.16 -3.66
C TRP A 582 26.07 2.22 -2.65
N LEU A 583 27.25 1.73 -3.05
CA LEU A 583 28.42 1.59 -2.18
C LEU A 583 29.04 2.93 -1.80
N TYR A 584 29.12 3.91 -2.72
CA TYR A 584 29.80 5.18 -2.43
C TYR A 584 29.11 5.99 -1.32
N PRO A 585 27.76 6.19 -1.32
CA PRO A 585 27.08 6.81 -0.19
C PRO A 585 27.24 6.03 1.13
N VAL A 586 27.24 4.68 1.09
CA VAL A 586 27.47 3.84 2.28
C VAL A 586 28.88 4.04 2.83
N ALA A 587 29.90 3.98 1.96
CA ALA A 587 31.29 4.21 2.35
C ALA A 587 31.53 5.63 2.90
N PHE A 588 30.91 6.64 2.27
CA PHE A 588 30.95 8.02 2.75
C PHE A 588 30.26 8.19 4.11
N THR A 589 29.14 7.51 4.35
CA THR A 589 28.51 7.49 5.69
C THR A 589 29.39 6.78 6.73
N LEU A 590 30.05 5.68 6.36
CA LEU A 590 31.01 4.97 7.22
C LEU A 590 32.30 5.74 7.50
N ALA A 591 32.59 6.82 6.77
CA ALA A 591 33.77 7.67 6.99
C ALA A 591 33.60 8.66 8.18
N SER A 592 32.38 8.86 8.68
CA SER A 592 32.09 9.69 9.87
C SER A 592 32.49 8.95 11.16
N ASP A 593 33.30 9.57 12.02
CA ASP A 593 33.94 8.92 13.18
C ASP A 593 32.99 8.08 14.07
N PRO A 594 31.78 8.56 14.44
CA PRO A 594 30.85 7.80 15.29
C PRO A 594 30.29 6.55 14.59
N ILE A 595 30.20 6.57 13.27
CA ILE A 595 29.72 5.45 12.46
C ILE A 595 30.87 4.49 12.13
N ASN A 596 32.06 5.03 11.86
CA ASN A 596 33.31 4.28 11.67
C ASN A 596 33.64 3.43 12.91
N THR A 597 33.42 3.98 14.11
CA THR A 597 33.62 3.31 15.39
C THR A 597 32.74 2.05 15.51
N ILE A 598 31.42 2.17 15.26
CA ILE A 598 30.53 0.99 15.33
C ILE A 598 30.76 -0.02 14.19
N TRP A 599 31.24 0.42 13.03
CA TRP A 599 31.65 -0.47 11.93
C TRP A 599 32.91 -1.26 12.28
N ASN A 600 33.93 -0.63 12.83
CA ASN A 600 35.20 -1.27 13.19
C ASN A 600 35.14 -2.06 14.51
N SER A 601 34.07 -1.92 15.30
CA SER A 601 33.88 -2.68 16.54
C SER A 601 33.75 -4.19 16.30
N THR A 602 34.64 -4.96 16.91
CA THR A 602 34.66 -6.43 16.82
C THR A 602 33.85 -7.11 17.93
N SER A 603 33.60 -6.44 19.06
CA SER A 603 32.83 -6.99 20.19
C SER A 603 32.22 -5.88 21.06
N PRO A 604 30.89 -5.66 21.03
CA PRO A 604 29.91 -6.30 20.14
C PRO A 604 30.04 -5.80 18.69
N LYS A 605 29.68 -6.65 17.72
CA LYS A 605 29.75 -6.35 16.29
C LYS A 605 28.48 -5.65 15.82
N TRP A 606 28.41 -4.34 16.03
CA TRP A 606 27.20 -3.51 15.84
C TRP A 606 26.60 -3.57 14.43
N ILE A 607 27.44 -3.56 13.39
CA ILE A 607 27.03 -3.72 12.00
C ILE A 607 27.63 -5.04 11.50
N GLU A 608 26.82 -6.06 11.25
CA GLU A 608 27.32 -7.38 10.82
C GLU A 608 28.03 -7.34 9.46
N GLY A 609 27.63 -6.42 8.59
CA GLY A 609 28.13 -6.25 7.23
C GLY A 609 27.05 -5.58 6.40
N PHE A 610 27.05 -5.84 5.10
CA PHE A 610 25.94 -5.54 4.21
C PHE A 610 24.98 -6.74 4.20
N ILE A 611 23.80 -6.54 4.76
CA ILE A 611 22.73 -7.56 4.83
C ILE A 611 21.43 -7.01 4.26
N THR A 612 20.66 -7.89 3.63
CA THR A 612 19.32 -7.58 3.11
C THR A 612 18.30 -7.33 4.22
N LYS A 613 17.08 -6.91 3.84
CA LYS A 613 15.96 -6.78 4.78
C LYS A 613 15.59 -8.15 5.36
N GLU A 614 15.59 -9.15 4.49
CA GLU A 614 15.21 -10.53 4.73
C GLU A 614 16.25 -11.23 5.63
N GLU A 615 17.55 -11.05 5.39
CA GLU A 615 18.61 -11.59 6.26
C GLU A 615 18.61 -10.96 7.66
N ALA A 616 18.15 -9.70 7.79
CA ALA A 616 17.99 -9.02 9.08
C ALA A 616 16.70 -9.40 9.82
N GLU A 617 15.63 -9.76 9.10
CA GLU A 617 14.44 -10.39 9.71
C GLU A 617 14.75 -11.79 10.19
N LEU A 618 15.45 -12.59 9.37
CA LEU A 618 15.87 -13.94 9.72
C LEU A 618 16.84 -13.96 10.91
N SER A 619 17.75 -12.99 11.05
CA SER A 619 18.62 -12.93 12.23
C SER A 619 17.85 -12.59 13.53
N LEU A 620 16.68 -11.95 13.43
CA LEU A 620 15.76 -11.73 14.55
C LEU A 620 14.78 -12.89 14.78
N GLN A 621 14.79 -13.94 13.94
CA GLN A 621 14.05 -15.18 14.15
C GLN A 621 14.95 -16.22 14.84
N GLY A 622 14.68 -16.52 16.11
CA GLY A 622 15.35 -17.57 16.85
C GLY A 622 14.72 -18.96 16.64
N LEU A 623 15.37 -19.99 17.20
CA LEU A 623 14.96 -21.41 17.12
C LEU A 623 13.53 -21.72 17.63
N ARG A 624 12.84 -20.77 18.28
CA ARG A 624 11.47 -20.92 18.80
C ARG A 624 10.49 -19.86 18.28
N GLY A 625 10.86 -19.11 17.25
CA GLY A 625 10.15 -17.92 16.79
C GLY A 625 10.95 -16.64 17.05
N LEU A 626 10.30 -15.49 16.98
CA LEU A 626 10.95 -14.19 17.06
C LEU A 626 11.73 -14.00 18.38
N GLN A 627 12.90 -13.34 18.31
CA GLN A 627 13.70 -13.01 19.49
C GLN A 627 12.93 -12.06 20.44
N GLU A 628 13.40 -11.93 21.69
CA GLU A 628 12.71 -11.11 22.69
C GLU A 628 12.62 -9.62 22.27
N PRO A 629 11.54 -8.90 22.64
CA PRO A 629 11.38 -7.48 22.36
C PRO A 629 12.59 -6.63 22.75
N GLY A 630 12.88 -5.65 21.90
CA GLY A 630 14.04 -4.79 21.96
C GLY A 630 15.34 -5.40 21.41
N THR A 631 15.29 -6.60 20.82
CA THR A 631 16.41 -7.14 20.03
C THR A 631 16.47 -6.45 18.67
N PHE A 632 17.65 -5.93 18.28
CA PHE A 632 17.82 -5.18 17.03
C PHE A 632 19.13 -5.46 16.28
N VAL A 633 19.14 -5.17 14.98
CA VAL A 633 20.30 -5.26 14.08
C VAL A 633 20.37 -4.01 13.20
N LEU A 634 21.59 -3.51 12.94
CA LEU A 634 21.86 -2.37 12.07
C LEU A 634 22.20 -2.84 10.64
N ARG A 635 21.62 -2.18 9.63
CA ARG A 635 21.91 -2.46 8.21
C ARG A 635 21.76 -1.23 7.31
N PHE A 636 22.47 -1.23 6.18
CA PHE A 636 22.22 -0.30 5.09
C PHE A 636 21.11 -0.84 4.15
N PRO A 637 20.15 -0.02 3.69
CA PRO A 637 19.08 -0.48 2.81
C PRO A 637 19.57 -0.67 1.37
N THR A 638 19.47 -1.89 0.86
CA THR A 638 19.75 -2.25 -0.55
C THR A 638 18.85 -1.53 -1.55
N SER A 639 17.66 -1.07 -1.14
CA SER A 639 16.69 -0.37 -1.98
C SER A 639 16.95 1.14 -2.15
N ARG A 640 17.97 1.70 -1.50
CA ARG A 640 18.28 3.15 -1.55
C ARG A 640 19.69 3.39 -2.12
N SER A 641 19.76 3.68 -3.42
CA SER A 641 20.99 4.07 -4.11
C SER A 641 20.95 5.55 -4.50
N TRP A 642 22.10 6.18 -4.68
CA TRP A 642 22.21 7.56 -5.16
C TRP A 642 21.42 7.77 -6.47
N PRO A 643 20.64 8.85 -6.61
CA PRO A 643 20.55 10.04 -5.74
C PRO A 643 19.36 10.01 -4.77
N HIS A 644 18.94 8.84 -4.27
CA HIS A 644 17.90 8.77 -3.26
C HIS A 644 18.32 9.52 -1.98
N PRO A 645 17.47 10.35 -1.35
CA PRO A 645 17.85 11.14 -0.17
C PRO A 645 18.46 10.28 0.95
N ASP A 646 17.83 9.14 1.22
CA ASP A 646 18.29 8.15 2.23
C ASP A 646 19.36 7.16 1.72
N ALA A 647 20.05 7.43 0.60
CA ALA A 647 21.15 6.57 0.14
C ALA A 647 22.36 6.69 1.10
N GLY A 648 22.87 5.55 1.56
CA GLY A 648 23.88 5.50 2.63
C GLY A 648 23.33 5.59 4.06
N SER A 649 22.03 5.88 4.24
CA SER A 649 21.43 5.95 5.58
C SER A 649 21.37 4.59 6.28
N LEU A 650 21.45 4.58 7.62
CA LEU A 650 21.40 3.37 8.44
C LEU A 650 19.97 3.06 8.90
N ILE A 651 19.57 1.79 8.84
CA ILE A 651 18.27 1.30 9.34
C ILE A 651 18.50 0.39 10.55
N VAL A 652 17.73 0.62 11.62
CA VAL A 652 17.53 -0.34 12.69
C VAL A 652 16.39 -1.27 12.28
N THR A 653 16.63 -2.58 12.26
CA THR A 653 15.58 -3.60 12.21
C THR A 653 15.48 -4.23 13.59
N TYR A 654 14.29 -4.24 14.21
CA TYR A 654 14.13 -4.63 15.61
C TYR A 654 12.81 -5.34 15.90
N VAL A 655 12.76 -6.09 17.00
CA VAL A 655 11.55 -6.71 17.53
C VAL A 655 10.82 -5.73 18.44
N GLY A 656 9.59 -5.37 18.07
CA GLY A 656 8.73 -4.50 18.87
C GLY A 656 8.14 -5.19 20.09
N SER A 657 7.54 -4.41 20.99
CA SER A 657 6.78 -4.91 22.15
C SER A 657 5.52 -5.69 21.77
N ASP A 658 5.06 -5.53 20.53
CA ASP A 658 4.01 -6.29 19.86
C ASP A 658 4.47 -7.65 19.28
N TYR A 659 5.75 -8.01 19.46
CA TYR A 659 6.38 -9.20 18.88
C TYR A 659 6.29 -9.24 17.33
N SER A 660 6.29 -8.07 16.68
CA SER A 660 6.49 -7.97 15.23
C SER A 660 7.84 -7.33 14.89
N VAL A 661 8.29 -7.46 13.63
CA VAL A 661 9.55 -6.87 13.17
C VAL A 661 9.29 -5.51 12.55
N HIS A 662 9.94 -4.50 13.11
CA HIS A 662 9.88 -3.12 12.64
C HIS A 662 11.19 -2.71 11.97
N HIS A 663 11.11 -1.77 11.03
CA HIS A 663 12.29 -1.15 10.42
C HIS A 663 12.21 0.37 10.56
N ARG A 664 13.18 0.97 11.26
CA ARG A 664 13.27 2.41 11.48
C ARG A 664 14.52 2.98 10.82
N LEU A 665 14.34 3.97 9.96
CA LEU A 665 15.44 4.77 9.43
C LEU A 665 16.01 5.64 10.55
N LEU A 666 17.33 5.62 10.75
CA LEU A 666 17.98 6.48 11.73
C LEU A 666 18.16 7.88 11.16
N SER A 667 17.66 8.89 11.88
CA SER A 667 18.04 10.27 11.61
C SER A 667 19.45 10.51 12.13
N LEU A 668 20.41 10.40 11.22
CA LEU A 668 21.82 10.69 11.51
C LEU A 668 22.09 12.22 11.53
N ASP A 669 21.12 13.06 11.21
CA ASP A 669 21.30 14.51 11.07
C ASP A 669 21.81 15.20 12.34
N TYR A 670 21.51 14.66 13.53
CA TYR A 670 22.10 15.13 14.79
C TYR A 670 23.63 14.92 14.84
N ILE A 671 24.13 13.79 14.31
CA ILE A 671 25.56 13.46 14.30
C ILE A 671 26.31 14.49 13.45
N TYR A 672 25.89 14.63 12.19
CA TYR A 672 26.51 15.56 11.25
C TYR A 672 26.38 17.03 11.69
N SER A 673 25.25 17.41 12.29
CA SER A 673 25.05 18.77 12.84
C SER A 673 25.87 19.05 14.11
N CYS A 674 26.49 18.04 14.72
CA CYS A 674 27.39 18.17 15.86
C CYS A 674 28.86 18.07 15.44
N GLU A 675 29.19 17.30 14.39
CA GLU A 675 30.49 17.36 13.69
C GLU A 675 30.77 18.79 13.18
N GLU A 676 29.81 19.41 12.46
CA GLU A 676 29.92 20.81 11.99
C GLU A 676 30.07 21.85 13.13
N ARG A 677 29.75 21.49 14.38
CA ARG A 677 29.80 22.39 15.55
C ARG A 677 30.84 22.00 16.61
N GLY A 678 31.66 20.98 16.37
CA GLY A 678 32.76 20.58 17.26
C GLY A 678 32.33 20.24 18.69
N MET A 679 31.10 19.75 18.90
CA MET A 679 30.60 19.38 20.24
C MET A 679 30.96 17.94 20.59
N ASN A 680 31.17 17.65 21.87
CA ASN A 680 31.34 16.26 22.34
C ASN A 680 30.04 15.46 22.11
N LEU A 681 30.01 14.63 21.06
CA LEU A 681 28.91 13.70 20.83
C LEU A 681 28.85 12.64 21.94
N LYS A 682 27.63 12.23 22.30
CA LYS A 682 27.40 10.90 22.87
C LYS A 682 27.65 9.88 21.76
N SER A 683 28.28 8.76 22.09
CA SER A 683 28.55 7.71 21.11
C SER A 683 27.25 7.11 20.56
N LEU A 684 27.27 6.63 19.31
CA LEU A 684 26.07 6.13 18.64
C LEU A 684 25.51 4.88 19.34
N GLU A 685 26.37 4.06 19.94
CA GLU A 685 26.00 2.95 20.83
C GLU A 685 25.11 3.41 21.99
N HIS A 686 25.50 4.49 22.66
CA HIS A 686 24.76 5.04 23.80
C HIS A 686 23.44 5.67 23.33
N MET A 687 23.39 6.28 22.15
CA MET A 687 22.14 6.83 21.61
C MET A 687 21.16 5.70 21.25
N LEU A 688 21.64 4.63 20.61
CA LEU A 688 20.81 3.46 20.27
C LEU A 688 20.26 2.77 21.53
N LEU A 689 21.10 2.50 22.54
CA LEU A 689 20.68 1.84 23.78
C LEU A 689 19.90 2.75 24.75
N ALA A 690 19.73 4.03 24.44
CA ALA A 690 18.85 4.93 25.18
C ALA A 690 17.40 4.92 24.64
N GLU A 691 17.17 4.39 23.44
CA GLU A 691 15.82 4.22 22.89
C GLU A 691 15.09 3.09 23.63
N PRO A 692 13.87 3.30 24.15
CA PRO A 692 13.17 2.31 24.98
C PRO A 692 12.79 1.04 24.23
N GLU A 693 12.78 1.09 22.90
CA GLU A 693 12.49 -0.02 22.01
C GLU A 693 13.75 -0.80 21.58
N LEU A 694 14.96 -0.39 21.99
CA LEU A 694 16.23 -0.98 21.56
C LEU A 694 17.08 -1.39 22.78
N SER A 695 16.83 -2.60 23.29
CA SER A 695 17.45 -3.09 24.53
C SER A 695 18.72 -3.92 24.32
N ARG A 696 18.84 -4.66 23.22
CA ARG A 696 19.98 -5.55 22.96
C ARG A 696 20.29 -5.71 21.47
N LEU A 697 21.57 -5.89 21.16
CA LEU A 697 21.99 -6.25 19.81
C LEU A 697 21.69 -7.73 19.53
N GLY A 698 20.98 -8.01 18.44
CA GLY A 698 20.72 -9.37 17.96
C GLY A 698 21.99 -10.00 17.38
N ARG A 699 22.23 -11.27 17.70
CA ARG A 699 23.33 -12.05 17.13
C ARG A 699 22.83 -12.96 16.02
N GLN A 700 23.55 -12.99 14.91
CA GLN A 700 23.32 -13.97 13.86
C GLN A 700 24.05 -15.28 14.20
N ASP A 701 23.48 -16.06 15.12
CA ASP A 701 23.94 -17.42 15.41
C ASP A 701 23.59 -18.35 14.22
N ILE A 702 24.38 -18.26 13.15
CA ILE A 702 24.26 -19.13 11.98
C ILE A 702 24.75 -20.53 12.36
N CYS A 703 23.82 -21.39 12.76
CA CYS A 703 24.03 -22.84 12.61
C CYS A 703 24.04 -23.18 11.11
N TYR A 704 25.16 -23.73 10.65
CA TYR A 704 25.30 -24.37 9.33
C TYR A 704 24.58 -25.73 9.29
#